data_AF-A0A973CTH1-F1
#
_entry.id   AF-A0A973CTH1-F1
#
_cell.length_a   1.000
_cell.length_b   1.000
_cell.length_c   1.000
_cell.angle_alpha   90.00
_cell.angle_beta   90.00
_cell.angle_gamma   90.00
#
_symmetry.space_group_name_H-M   'P 1'
#
loop_
_entity.id
_entity.type
_entity.pdbx_description
1 polymer ?
#
loop_
_entity_poly.entity_id
_entity_poly.type
_entity_poly.pdbx_seq_one_letter_code
_entity_poly.pdbx_strand_id
1 'polypeptide(L)'
;MFVRGRPACLLLALWMGFACAPGQPELPPPPEPPPAAPPLPEPPPPEPVVLPESPAPPPSCAHRDPLRQVFWGDLHVHSSLSADAWSFDVRVTPEDAYRYARGAALRLPGPEGSSRTLRTARPLDFMAVTDHAEFLGEVALCTWQGSSVYESEGCRTYRSQEGRGSLFARLIVDPAPRRISDICGAGDRRCTRAQRSVWERLQEAAEAAHDRSGDCRFTTFVGYEYSSHKRGSNLHRNVIFRNDQVPELPTSYLEETNEWGLWERLERECLDAGTGCDVIAIPHNSNISSGRMFSLDMPGADTREEKIRRARLRGRIERLVEVMQHKGDSECARQVSGVLGEPDELCDFEKLSLLGGLSGPCPEGPEAATQMARGMGCSTPLNFARYALMEGLVQAQELGVNSLAFGLVAGTDTHNGTGGAVEERGYAGHLGIGDDGVAKRVSVDARVPGNVVNNPGGLMAVWAEENSRDSLFDAMGRREAYGTSGPRIRLRFFGGYEYPENLCLQPDIAEQGYAQGVPMGAVLPPLPEPGAAPVFAVSALQDPGTPETPGGLLERIQIAKGWVDAQGRKHQQVYDVAGEIGEASVDLATCEPTGPGHASLCGLWRDPDFDPELQAFYYARVVENPSCRYSAWQCLSLPEDQRPRSCTDARVPQTIQERAWSSPIWYTP
;
A
#
# COMPACT_ATOMS: atom_id res chain seq x y z
N MET A 1 -13.08 -60.97 23.97
CA MET A 1 -11.91 -61.76 23.52
C MET A 1 -11.99 -61.84 22.00
N PHE A 2 -11.21 -61.01 21.28
CA PHE A 2 -11.38 -60.78 19.83
C PHE A 2 -10.21 -61.34 19.00
N VAL A 3 -10.38 -61.35 17.66
CA VAL A 3 -9.62 -62.21 16.73
C VAL A 3 -8.93 -61.38 15.63
N ARG A 4 -7.64 -61.69 15.39
CA ARG A 4 -6.74 -61.16 14.32
C ARG A 4 -6.37 -59.65 14.48
N GLY A 5 -5.26 -59.15 13.94
CA GLY A 5 -4.29 -59.75 12.99
C GLY A 5 -2.83 -59.88 13.48
N ARG A 6 -1.93 -60.14 12.52
CA ARG A 6 -0.49 -60.50 12.61
C ARG A 6 0.29 -59.65 11.57
N PRO A 7 1.64 -59.67 11.51
CA PRO A 7 2.63 -59.73 12.61
C PRO A 7 3.89 -58.82 12.38
N ALA A 8 4.81 -58.85 13.34
CA ALA A 8 6.28 -58.83 13.22
C ALA A 8 7.01 -57.97 12.15
N CYS A 9 7.90 -57.10 12.64
CA CYS A 9 9.13 -56.70 11.94
C CYS A 9 10.11 -57.88 11.86
N LEU A 10 10.94 -57.98 10.81
CA LEU A 10 12.21 -58.71 10.86
C LEU A 10 13.17 -58.26 9.73
N LEU A 11 14.48 -58.28 10.02
CA LEU A 11 15.64 -58.18 9.10
C LEU A 11 15.89 -56.83 8.38
N LEU A 12 17.07 -56.55 7.82
CA LEU A 12 18.46 -56.51 8.35
C LEU A 12 19.44 -56.15 7.21
N ALA A 13 20.47 -55.34 7.51
CA ALA A 13 21.73 -55.21 6.74
C ALA A 13 21.65 -54.65 5.28
N LEU A 14 22.71 -54.09 4.66
CA LEU A 14 24.02 -53.59 5.15
C LEU A 14 24.02 -52.04 4.95
N TRP A 15 25.06 -51.21 4.73
CA TRP A 15 26.56 -51.14 4.81
C TRP A 15 26.88 -49.62 4.70
N MET A 16 27.91 -48.98 5.25
CA MET A 16 29.03 -49.25 6.18
C MET A 16 29.09 -48.05 7.17
N GLY A 17 29.89 -48.01 8.24
CA GLY A 17 30.76 -48.99 8.88
C GLY A 17 31.58 -48.31 9.99
N PHE A 18 31.72 -48.94 11.15
CA PHE A 18 32.46 -48.43 12.31
C PHE A 18 33.30 -49.55 12.95
N ALA A 19 34.47 -49.20 13.48
CA ALA A 19 35.26 -50.09 14.33
C ALA A 19 35.03 -49.75 15.81
N CYS A 20 34.83 -50.77 16.65
CA CYS A 20 34.53 -50.58 18.07
C CYS A 20 35.80 -50.63 18.95
N ALA A 21 35.77 -49.91 20.06
CA ALA A 21 36.62 -50.14 21.23
C ALA A 21 35.74 -50.03 22.50
N PRO A 22 35.75 -51.01 23.43
CA PRO A 22 34.89 -50.99 24.62
C PRO A 22 35.61 -50.40 25.86
N GLY A 23 34.84 -49.74 26.73
CA GLY A 23 35.33 -49.31 28.05
C GLY A 23 34.39 -48.33 28.75
N GLN A 24 33.73 -48.79 29.83
CA GLN A 24 32.93 -47.96 30.75
C GLN A 24 33.30 -48.36 32.18
N PRO A 25 33.90 -47.45 32.98
CA PRO A 25 33.89 -47.52 34.44
C PRO A 25 32.76 -46.65 35.03
N GLU A 26 32.30 -47.00 36.23
CA GLU A 26 31.19 -46.32 36.91
C GLU A 26 31.58 -44.91 37.42
N LEU A 27 30.60 -44.01 37.55
CA LEU A 27 30.78 -42.68 38.11
C LEU A 27 30.62 -42.71 39.65
N PRO A 28 31.47 -41.99 40.42
CA PRO A 28 31.32 -41.85 41.86
C PRO A 28 30.15 -40.92 42.24
N PRO A 29 29.61 -41.01 43.48
CA PRO A 29 28.54 -40.15 43.96
C PRO A 29 28.97 -38.67 44.12
N PRO A 30 28.03 -37.72 44.07
CA PRO A 30 28.31 -36.29 44.19
C PRO A 30 28.74 -35.90 45.62
N PRO A 31 29.57 -34.85 45.78
CA PRO A 31 30.00 -34.33 47.09
C PRO A 31 28.92 -33.50 47.79
N GLU A 32 29.04 -33.38 49.12
CA GLU A 32 28.17 -32.55 49.95
C GLU A 32 28.39 -31.03 49.73
N PRO A 33 27.35 -30.19 49.93
CA PRO A 33 27.46 -28.74 49.76
C PRO A 33 28.22 -28.05 50.90
N PRO A 34 28.96 -26.96 50.63
CA PRO A 34 29.68 -26.19 51.65
C PRO A 34 28.74 -25.36 52.55
N PRO A 35 29.18 -24.97 53.76
CA PRO A 35 28.39 -24.17 54.69
C PRO A 35 28.15 -22.73 54.20
N ALA A 36 27.04 -22.13 54.62
CA ALA A 36 26.62 -20.80 54.20
C ALA A 36 27.53 -19.67 54.71
N ALA A 37 27.74 -18.66 53.86
CA ALA A 37 28.46 -17.43 54.20
C ALA A 37 27.58 -16.45 55.03
N PRO A 38 28.18 -15.58 55.86
CA PRO A 38 27.45 -14.54 56.58
C PRO A 38 26.89 -13.46 55.61
N PRO A 39 25.80 -12.76 55.99
CA PRO A 39 25.19 -11.74 55.15
C PRO A 39 26.09 -10.51 54.97
N LEU A 40 26.01 -9.90 53.79
CA LEU A 40 26.64 -8.63 53.45
C LEU A 40 25.83 -7.45 54.01
N PRO A 41 26.45 -6.28 54.28
CA PRO A 41 25.72 -5.08 54.67
C PRO A 41 24.83 -4.55 53.53
N GLU A 42 23.71 -3.93 53.89
CA GLU A 42 22.75 -3.36 52.93
C GLU A 42 23.37 -2.16 52.16
N PRO A 43 23.03 -2.00 50.87
CA PRO A 43 23.45 -0.83 50.10
C PRO A 43 22.71 0.44 50.56
N PRO A 44 23.28 1.64 50.34
CA PRO A 44 22.57 2.89 50.59
C PRO A 44 21.31 2.99 49.70
N PRO A 45 20.27 3.73 50.13
CA PRO A 45 19.09 3.96 49.31
C PRO A 45 19.47 4.70 48.02
N PRO A 46 18.82 4.39 46.87
CA PRO A 46 19.12 5.04 45.61
C PRO A 46 18.79 6.54 45.68
N GLU A 47 19.63 7.36 45.06
CA GLU A 47 19.29 8.76 44.80
C GLU A 47 18.03 8.84 43.91
N PRO A 48 17.17 9.85 44.11
CA PRO A 48 15.97 9.99 43.30
C PRO A 48 16.35 10.21 41.84
N VAL A 49 16.00 9.24 40.99
CA VAL A 49 16.18 9.35 39.53
C VAL A 49 15.34 10.52 39.04
N VAL A 50 15.99 11.66 38.78
CA VAL A 50 15.42 12.72 37.97
C VAL A 50 15.33 12.18 36.55
N LEU A 51 14.16 11.63 36.22
CA LEU A 51 13.82 11.35 34.84
C LEU A 51 14.00 12.65 34.03
N PRO A 52 14.63 12.60 32.84
CA PRO A 52 14.60 13.75 31.95
C PRO A 52 13.12 14.10 31.70
N GLU A 53 12.79 15.39 31.75
CA GLU A 53 11.46 15.85 31.36
C GLU A 53 11.17 15.33 29.95
N SER A 54 9.98 14.76 29.73
CA SER A 54 9.56 14.38 28.38
C SER A 54 9.75 15.60 27.47
N PRO A 55 10.39 15.45 26.29
CA PRO A 55 10.61 16.58 25.40
C PRO A 55 9.26 17.26 25.15
N ALA A 56 9.21 18.58 25.33
CA ALA A 56 8.00 19.33 25.10
C ALA A 56 7.47 19.01 23.69
N PRO A 57 6.15 18.77 23.53
CA PRO A 57 5.59 18.40 22.24
C PRO A 57 6.01 19.43 21.18
N PRO A 58 6.32 18.99 19.94
CA PRO A 58 6.80 19.89 18.91
C PRO A 58 5.83 21.06 18.73
N PRO A 59 6.35 22.30 18.56
CA PRO A 59 5.48 23.47 18.42
C PRO A 59 4.55 23.29 17.22
N SER A 60 3.25 23.45 17.47
CA SER A 60 2.20 23.32 16.46
C SER A 60 2.47 24.23 15.27
N CYS A 61 2.09 23.77 14.08
CA CYS A 61 2.25 24.54 12.85
C CYS A 61 1.46 25.86 12.91
N ALA A 62 1.98 26.90 12.26
CA ALA A 62 1.32 28.21 12.14
C ALA A 62 -0.04 28.13 11.42
N HIS A 63 -0.25 27.08 10.61
CA HIS A 63 -1.48 26.77 9.90
C HIS A 63 -2.12 25.48 10.44
N ARG A 64 -2.88 25.62 11.54
CA ARG A 64 -3.61 24.53 12.20
C ARG A 64 -5.11 24.82 12.24
N ASP A 65 -5.92 23.83 11.90
CA ASP A 65 -7.38 23.90 11.86
C ASP A 65 -8.00 22.73 12.68
N PRO A 66 -8.79 23.00 13.74
CA PRO A 66 -9.53 21.97 14.47
C PRO A 66 -10.50 21.15 13.60
N LEU A 67 -11.01 21.71 12.49
CA LEU A 67 -11.89 21.04 11.53
C LEU A 67 -11.12 20.32 10.41
N ARG A 68 -9.78 20.29 10.49
CA ARG A 68 -8.84 19.59 9.63
C ARG A 68 -8.74 20.12 8.19
N GLN A 69 -7.51 20.19 7.70
CA GLN A 69 -7.15 20.52 6.32
C GLN A 69 -6.83 19.25 5.55
N VAL A 70 -6.99 19.26 4.22
CA VAL A 70 -6.60 18.14 3.36
C VAL A 70 -5.19 18.38 2.83
N PHE A 71 -4.29 17.46 3.14
CA PHE A 71 -2.92 17.45 2.67
C PHE A 71 -2.73 16.32 1.65
N TRP A 72 -1.92 16.58 0.64
CA TRP A 72 -1.67 15.70 -0.51
C TRP A 72 -0.28 15.11 -0.46
N GLY A 73 -0.18 13.80 -0.64
CA GLY A 73 1.11 13.12 -0.58
C GLY A 73 1.17 11.82 -1.35
N ASP A 74 2.37 11.25 -1.31
CA ASP A 74 2.74 10.02 -1.99
C ASP A 74 3.74 9.28 -1.09
N LEU A 75 3.34 8.10 -0.61
CA LEU A 75 4.13 7.27 0.33
C LEU A 75 4.78 6.07 -0.35
N HIS A 76 4.78 6.04 -1.69
CA HIS A 76 5.14 4.87 -2.50
C HIS A 76 6.02 5.29 -3.67
N VAL A 77 7.27 5.65 -3.36
CA VAL A 77 8.21 6.26 -4.32
C VAL A 77 9.60 5.66 -4.13
N HIS A 78 10.13 5.05 -5.19
CA HIS A 78 11.48 4.49 -5.18
C HIS A 78 12.50 5.45 -5.80
N SER A 79 13.74 5.31 -5.35
CA SER A 79 14.92 6.05 -5.80
C SER A 79 15.93 5.10 -6.44
N SER A 80 17.11 5.62 -6.80
CA SER A 80 18.25 4.83 -7.27
C SER A 80 18.90 3.92 -6.21
N LEU A 81 18.34 3.84 -4.99
CA LEU A 81 18.68 2.82 -4.00
C LEU A 81 17.85 1.54 -4.20
N SER A 82 16.64 1.61 -4.78
CA SER A 82 15.90 0.42 -5.19
C SER A 82 16.52 -0.26 -6.42
N ALA A 83 16.44 -1.59 -6.42
CA ALA A 83 17.13 -2.44 -7.37
C ALA A 83 16.56 -2.38 -8.80
N ASP A 84 15.25 -2.17 -8.95
CA ASP A 84 14.53 -2.08 -10.22
C ASP A 84 14.58 -0.67 -10.82
N ALA A 85 14.34 0.37 -10.02
CA ALA A 85 14.61 1.76 -10.38
C ALA A 85 16.04 1.93 -10.93
N TRP A 86 17.06 1.44 -10.20
CA TRP A 86 18.43 1.48 -10.69
C TRP A 86 18.63 0.62 -11.95
N SER A 87 17.95 -0.54 -12.06
CA SER A 87 17.97 -1.38 -13.28
C SER A 87 17.45 -0.64 -14.51
N PHE A 88 16.44 0.22 -14.36
CA PHE A 88 15.91 1.07 -15.44
C PHE A 88 16.70 2.36 -15.68
N ASP A 89 17.98 2.37 -15.28
CA ASP A 89 18.92 3.49 -15.44
C ASP A 89 18.53 4.78 -14.69
N VAL A 90 17.63 4.69 -13.71
CA VAL A 90 17.29 5.82 -12.85
C VAL A 90 18.44 6.08 -11.87
N ARG A 91 18.90 7.33 -11.81
CA ARG A 91 20.01 7.80 -10.96
C ARG A 91 19.58 8.91 -9.99
N VAL A 92 18.27 9.06 -9.83
CA VAL A 92 17.61 9.98 -8.90
C VAL A 92 17.85 9.50 -7.47
N THR A 93 18.43 10.33 -6.62
CA THR A 93 18.62 9.98 -5.21
C THR A 93 17.36 10.29 -4.37
N PRO A 94 17.21 9.78 -3.13
CA PRO A 94 16.11 10.19 -2.26
C PRO A 94 16.05 11.73 -2.08
N GLU A 95 17.21 12.37 -1.97
CA GLU A 95 17.34 13.82 -1.88
C GLU A 95 16.90 14.55 -3.17
N ASP A 96 17.02 13.91 -4.34
CA ASP A 96 16.45 14.43 -5.60
C ASP A 96 14.93 14.27 -5.64
N ALA A 97 14.40 13.12 -5.19
CA ALA A 97 12.97 12.83 -5.14
C ALA A 97 12.22 13.81 -4.21
N TYR A 98 12.72 14.01 -2.99
CA TYR A 98 12.18 15.02 -2.06
C TYR A 98 12.33 16.46 -2.56
N ARG A 99 13.27 16.76 -3.49
CA ARG A 99 13.33 18.07 -4.15
C ARG A 99 12.31 18.17 -5.28
N TYR A 100 12.08 17.10 -6.04
CA TYR A 100 11.05 17.04 -7.07
C TYR A 100 9.65 17.26 -6.50
N ALA A 101 9.29 16.56 -5.41
CA ALA A 101 7.99 16.71 -4.76
C ALA A 101 7.72 18.14 -4.25
N ARG A 102 8.77 18.90 -3.92
CA ARG A 102 8.73 20.33 -3.58
C ARG A 102 8.81 21.27 -4.80
N GLY A 103 8.60 20.76 -6.01
CA GLY A 103 8.57 21.55 -7.25
C GLY A 103 9.93 21.89 -7.86
N ALA A 104 11.01 21.16 -7.54
CA ALA A 104 12.27 21.27 -8.27
C ALA A 104 12.25 20.47 -9.59
N ALA A 105 13.18 20.80 -10.49
CA ALA A 105 13.40 20.00 -11.70
C ALA A 105 14.26 18.76 -11.41
N LEU A 106 13.88 17.63 -12.00
CA LEU A 106 14.51 16.31 -11.89
C LEU A 106 14.87 15.80 -13.29
N ARG A 107 15.97 15.05 -13.42
CA ARG A 107 16.44 14.53 -14.71
C ARG A 107 16.44 13.00 -14.75
N LEU A 108 15.84 12.44 -15.80
CA LEU A 108 15.74 11.01 -16.09
C LEU A 108 16.47 10.65 -17.39
N PRO A 109 16.82 9.37 -17.61
CA PRO A 109 17.22 8.90 -18.93
C PRO A 109 16.08 9.09 -19.95
N GLY A 110 16.44 9.47 -21.17
CA GLY A 110 15.55 9.64 -22.31
C GLY A 110 15.85 8.65 -23.45
N PRO A 111 15.03 8.63 -24.51
CA PRO A 111 15.24 7.74 -25.66
C PRO A 111 16.64 7.87 -26.26
N GLU A 112 17.17 6.76 -26.78
CA GLU A 112 18.47 6.69 -27.48
C GLU A 112 19.68 7.22 -26.68
N GLY A 113 19.59 7.23 -25.34
CA GLY A 113 20.66 7.73 -24.46
C GLY A 113 20.65 9.26 -24.26
N SER A 114 19.58 9.93 -24.68
CA SER A 114 19.31 11.32 -24.31
C SER A 114 18.92 11.45 -22.82
N SER A 115 18.58 12.65 -22.36
CA SER A 115 18.04 12.87 -21.01
C SER A 115 16.82 13.77 -21.04
N ARG A 116 15.77 13.40 -20.30
CA ARG A 116 14.52 14.16 -20.16
C ARG A 116 14.48 14.86 -18.79
N THR A 117 13.96 16.07 -18.74
CA THR A 117 13.81 16.85 -17.50
C THR A 117 12.33 16.99 -17.18
N LEU A 118 11.95 16.67 -15.95
CA LEU A 118 10.59 16.74 -15.43
C LEU A 118 10.51 17.72 -14.26
N ARG A 119 9.30 18.21 -13.99
CA ARG A 119 8.96 19.05 -12.84
C ARG A 119 7.49 18.84 -12.52
N THR A 120 7.12 18.60 -11.27
CA THR A 120 5.69 18.66 -10.91
C THR A 120 5.20 20.10 -11.04
N ALA A 121 4.02 20.29 -11.65
CA ALA A 121 3.35 21.58 -11.66
C ALA A 121 2.78 21.95 -10.28
N ARG A 122 2.52 20.94 -9.44
CA ARG A 122 1.83 21.07 -8.15
C ARG A 122 2.57 20.27 -7.07
N PRO A 123 3.32 20.93 -6.17
CA PRO A 123 4.04 20.27 -5.08
C PRO A 123 3.13 19.39 -4.19
N LEU A 124 3.73 18.41 -3.53
CA LEU A 124 3.11 17.64 -2.46
C LEU A 124 3.27 18.35 -1.11
N ASP A 125 2.34 18.11 -0.19
CA ASP A 125 2.40 18.57 1.20
C ASP A 125 3.20 17.58 2.07
N PHE A 126 3.16 16.28 1.74
CA PHE A 126 4.01 15.26 2.37
C PHE A 126 4.46 14.14 1.42
N MET A 127 5.48 13.37 1.82
CA MET A 127 6.06 12.28 1.00
C MET A 127 6.81 11.23 1.84
N ALA A 128 6.93 10.00 1.33
CA ALA A 128 8.00 9.07 1.74
C ALA A 128 8.77 8.56 0.51
N VAL A 129 10.04 8.21 0.72
CA VAL A 129 10.82 7.39 -0.23
C VAL A 129 10.92 5.99 0.37
N THR A 130 10.44 4.98 -0.36
CA THR A 130 10.25 3.60 0.12
C THR A 130 10.98 2.61 -0.77
N ASP A 131 12.31 2.71 -0.82
CA ASP A 131 13.15 1.74 -1.54
C ASP A 131 13.05 0.31 -0.94
N HIS A 132 13.13 -0.72 -1.80
CA HIS A 132 13.01 -2.14 -1.42
C HIS A 132 14.07 -2.56 -0.39
N ALA A 133 13.63 -2.91 0.83
CA ALA A 133 14.49 -3.26 1.95
C ALA A 133 15.38 -4.48 1.70
N GLU A 134 14.95 -5.37 0.81
CA GLU A 134 15.64 -6.59 0.38
C GLU A 134 17.05 -6.31 -0.13
N PHE A 135 17.19 -5.29 -0.98
CA PHE A 135 18.36 -5.15 -1.85
C PHE A 135 19.20 -3.91 -1.59
N LEU A 136 18.85 -3.07 -0.60
CA LEU A 136 19.60 -1.86 -0.24
C LEU A 136 21.11 -2.14 -0.11
N GLY A 137 21.48 -3.23 0.57
CA GLY A 137 22.87 -3.63 0.75
C GLY A 137 23.56 -4.06 -0.55
N GLU A 138 22.93 -4.95 -1.31
CA GLU A 138 23.40 -5.47 -2.59
C GLU A 138 23.54 -4.37 -3.65
N VAL A 139 22.54 -3.48 -3.78
CA VAL A 139 22.55 -2.35 -4.71
C VAL A 139 23.71 -1.41 -4.38
N ALA A 140 23.88 -1.00 -3.12
CA ALA A 140 25.01 -0.16 -2.73
C ALA A 140 26.36 -0.85 -3.00
N LEU A 141 26.50 -2.13 -2.65
CA LEU A 141 27.73 -2.90 -2.88
C LEU A 141 28.06 -3.11 -4.37
N CYS A 142 27.06 -3.14 -5.25
CA CYS A 142 27.25 -3.34 -6.68
C CYS A 142 27.23 -2.05 -7.52
N THR A 143 26.88 -0.91 -6.95
CA THR A 143 26.83 0.39 -7.66
C THR A 143 27.89 1.37 -7.20
N TRP A 144 28.34 1.29 -5.94
CA TRP A 144 29.44 2.12 -5.44
C TRP A 144 30.79 1.58 -5.90
N GLN A 145 31.50 2.35 -6.74
CA GLN A 145 32.82 2.01 -7.27
C GLN A 145 33.90 1.74 -6.19
N GLY A 146 33.72 2.24 -4.96
CA GLY A 146 34.61 1.97 -3.82
C GLY A 146 34.36 0.63 -3.12
N SER A 147 33.32 -0.11 -3.50
CA SER A 147 32.99 -1.42 -2.91
C SER A 147 34.04 -2.47 -3.24
N SER A 148 34.47 -3.23 -2.22
CA SER A 148 35.41 -4.34 -2.39
C SER A 148 34.88 -5.50 -3.25
N VAL A 149 33.61 -5.48 -3.65
CA VAL A 149 32.98 -6.44 -4.57
C VAL A 149 32.36 -5.77 -5.80
N TYR A 150 32.68 -4.51 -6.09
CA TYR A 150 32.19 -3.84 -7.28
C TYR A 150 32.48 -4.64 -8.58
N GLU A 151 33.65 -5.28 -8.69
CA GLU A 151 34.02 -6.12 -9.85
C GLU A 151 33.69 -7.62 -9.68
N SER A 152 32.89 -8.01 -8.69
CA SER A 152 32.42 -9.39 -8.54
C SER A 152 31.53 -9.83 -9.72
N GLU A 153 31.32 -11.13 -9.88
CA GLU A 153 30.49 -11.64 -10.99
C GLU A 153 29.02 -11.25 -10.82
N GLY A 154 28.48 -11.35 -9.60
CA GLY A 154 27.13 -10.89 -9.27
C GLY A 154 26.95 -9.39 -9.51
N CYS A 155 27.91 -8.56 -9.07
CA CYS A 155 27.82 -7.12 -9.27
C CYS A 155 28.01 -6.67 -10.73
N ARG A 156 28.94 -7.30 -11.48
CA ARG A 156 29.05 -7.06 -12.93
C ARG A 156 27.81 -7.51 -13.69
N THR A 157 27.18 -8.62 -13.28
CA THR A 157 25.91 -9.10 -13.84
C THR A 157 24.78 -8.10 -13.56
N TYR A 158 24.62 -7.64 -12.32
CA TYR A 158 23.60 -6.65 -11.96
C TYR A 158 23.73 -5.34 -12.75
N ARG A 159 24.96 -4.86 -13.00
CA ARG A 159 25.20 -3.67 -13.82
C ARG A 159 25.04 -3.89 -15.34
N SER A 160 25.04 -5.13 -15.83
CA SER A 160 24.88 -5.45 -17.26
C SER A 160 23.44 -5.18 -17.74
N GLN A 161 23.15 -5.34 -19.03
CA GLN A 161 21.75 -5.30 -19.49
C GLN A 161 20.96 -6.59 -19.18
N GLU A 162 21.65 -7.71 -18.91
CA GLU A 162 21.04 -9.03 -18.69
C GLU A 162 20.58 -9.23 -17.24
N GLY A 163 21.27 -8.62 -16.26
CA GLY A 163 20.92 -8.70 -14.84
C GLY A 163 19.83 -7.71 -14.38
N ARG A 164 19.50 -6.71 -15.21
CA ARG A 164 18.47 -5.68 -14.93
C ARG A 164 17.12 -6.33 -14.66
N GLY A 165 16.60 -6.14 -13.45
CA GLY A 165 15.40 -6.79 -12.91
C GLY A 165 15.52 -8.31 -12.66
N SER A 166 16.10 -9.05 -13.60
CA SER A 166 16.07 -10.52 -13.65
C SER A 166 16.76 -11.24 -12.50
N LEU A 167 17.81 -10.64 -11.92
CA LEU A 167 18.62 -11.25 -10.86
C LEU A 167 17.88 -11.25 -9.51
N PHE A 168 17.40 -10.07 -9.09
CA PHE A 168 16.82 -9.87 -7.77
C PHE A 168 15.33 -10.24 -7.69
N ALA A 169 14.56 -10.07 -8.77
CA ALA A 169 13.17 -10.52 -8.82
C ALA A 169 13.02 -12.04 -8.55
N ARG A 170 14.01 -12.85 -8.92
CA ARG A 170 14.03 -14.30 -8.63
C ARG A 170 14.11 -14.60 -7.14
N LEU A 171 14.73 -13.74 -6.34
CA LEU A 171 14.87 -13.95 -4.90
C LEU A 171 13.54 -13.68 -4.17
N ILE A 172 12.84 -12.58 -4.49
CA ILE A 172 11.52 -12.30 -3.89
C ILE A 172 10.40 -13.25 -4.35
N VAL A 173 10.62 -14.02 -5.43
CA VAL A 173 9.73 -15.12 -5.86
C VAL A 173 9.95 -16.40 -5.04
N ASP A 174 11.18 -16.68 -4.63
CA ASP A 174 11.57 -17.93 -3.94
C ASP A 174 10.96 -17.99 -2.53
N PRO A 175 10.21 -19.04 -2.15
CA PRO A 175 9.65 -19.17 -0.81
C PRO A 175 10.67 -19.42 0.31
N ALA A 176 11.94 -19.67 -0.01
CA ALA A 176 13.06 -19.87 0.93
C ALA A 176 14.34 -19.19 0.39
N PRO A 177 14.32 -17.85 0.20
CA PRO A 177 15.33 -17.12 -0.53
C PRO A 177 16.69 -17.11 0.18
N ARG A 178 17.75 -16.82 -0.58
CA ARG A 178 19.11 -16.67 -0.06
C ARG A 178 19.82 -15.52 -0.75
N ARG A 179 20.50 -14.67 0.03
CA ARG A 179 21.34 -13.59 -0.47
C ARG A 179 22.52 -14.15 -1.27
N ILE A 180 23.02 -13.36 -2.23
CA ILE A 180 24.01 -13.83 -3.20
C ILE A 180 25.39 -13.81 -2.53
N SER A 181 25.96 -14.98 -2.23
CA SER A 181 27.18 -15.12 -1.42
C SER A 181 28.43 -14.43 -1.98
N ASP A 182 28.52 -14.24 -3.29
CA ASP A 182 29.54 -13.41 -3.94
C ASP A 182 29.45 -11.94 -3.47
N ILE A 183 28.24 -11.38 -3.48
CA ILE A 183 27.93 -9.99 -3.10
C ILE A 183 27.89 -9.82 -1.57
N CYS A 184 27.37 -10.80 -0.81
CA CYS A 184 27.11 -10.67 0.63
C CYS A 184 28.14 -11.34 1.55
N GLY A 185 28.95 -12.27 1.04
CA GLY A 185 29.99 -12.97 1.79
C GLY A 185 29.46 -14.00 2.79
N ALA A 186 30.33 -14.45 3.70
CA ALA A 186 29.98 -15.47 4.68
C ALA A 186 28.99 -14.94 5.74
N GLY A 187 27.82 -15.60 5.85
CA GLY A 187 26.74 -15.20 6.76
C GLY A 187 26.16 -13.83 6.44
N ASP A 188 26.18 -13.44 5.16
CA ASP A 188 25.64 -12.22 4.56
C ASP A 188 26.10 -10.87 5.15
N ARG A 189 27.09 -10.94 6.06
CA ARG A 189 27.60 -9.81 6.87
C ARG A 189 28.07 -8.61 6.04
N ARG A 190 28.40 -8.76 4.74
CA ARG A 190 28.73 -7.62 3.87
C ARG A 190 27.46 -6.84 3.51
N CYS A 191 26.40 -7.54 3.10
CA CYS A 191 25.11 -6.93 2.77
C CYS A 191 24.43 -6.35 4.01
N THR A 192 24.42 -7.04 5.15
CA THR A 192 23.86 -6.48 6.41
C THR A 192 24.50 -5.15 6.83
N ARG A 193 25.82 -4.99 6.65
CA ARG A 193 26.50 -3.70 6.95
C ARG A 193 26.16 -2.63 5.93
N ALA A 194 26.08 -2.97 4.64
CA ALA A 194 25.71 -2.02 3.60
C ALA A 194 24.24 -1.59 3.73
N GLN A 195 23.34 -2.52 4.03
CA GLN A 195 21.92 -2.30 4.30
C GLN A 195 21.74 -1.31 5.45
N ARG A 196 22.48 -1.45 6.57
CA ARG A 196 22.45 -0.46 7.65
C ARG A 196 22.83 0.94 7.16
N SER A 197 23.95 1.11 6.46
CA SER A 197 24.37 2.45 6.02
C SER A 197 23.57 3.04 4.87
N VAL A 198 22.78 2.23 4.15
CA VAL A 198 21.75 2.74 3.23
C VAL A 198 20.47 3.11 3.98
N TRP A 199 20.11 2.37 5.04
CA TRP A 199 18.99 2.69 5.91
C TRP A 199 19.22 3.96 6.74
N GLU A 200 20.44 4.13 7.29
CA GLU A 200 20.93 5.37 7.90
C GLU A 200 20.79 6.54 6.91
N ARG A 201 21.20 6.37 5.64
CA ARG A 201 21.04 7.41 4.61
C ARG A 201 19.58 7.70 4.24
N LEU A 202 18.69 6.71 4.21
CA LEU A 202 17.26 6.93 3.94
C LEU A 202 16.62 7.79 5.05
N GLN A 203 16.99 7.53 6.31
CA GLN A 203 16.62 8.38 7.46
C GLN A 203 17.18 9.80 7.30
N GLU A 204 18.49 9.95 7.06
CA GLU A 204 19.13 11.26 6.85
C GLU A 204 18.48 12.07 5.73
N ALA A 205 18.15 11.42 4.60
CA ALA A 205 17.52 12.08 3.45
C ALA A 205 16.08 12.53 3.75
N ALA A 206 15.31 11.75 4.53
CA ALA A 206 13.99 12.15 5.00
C ALA A 206 14.10 13.32 6.00
N GLU A 207 14.98 13.25 6.99
CA GLU A 207 15.13 14.28 8.03
C GLU A 207 15.70 15.60 7.51
N ALA A 208 16.60 15.56 6.52
CA ALA A 208 17.12 16.75 5.84
C ALA A 208 16.11 17.39 4.87
N ALA A 209 15.06 16.65 4.48
CA ALA A 209 14.01 17.14 3.60
C ALA A 209 12.77 17.68 4.34
N HIS A 210 12.51 17.21 5.57
CA HIS A 210 11.43 17.68 6.43
C HIS A 210 11.53 19.19 6.74
N ASP A 211 10.46 19.95 6.52
CA ASP A 211 10.36 21.32 7.00
C ASP A 211 10.14 21.34 8.53
N ARG A 212 11.25 21.54 9.26
CA ARG A 212 11.29 21.70 10.71
C ARG A 212 11.05 23.16 11.17
N SER A 213 10.59 24.05 10.28
CA SER A 213 10.10 25.38 10.65
C SER A 213 8.66 25.32 11.15
N GLY A 214 8.21 26.38 11.83
CA GLY A 214 6.82 26.50 12.28
C GLY A 214 5.78 26.60 11.15
N ASP A 215 6.20 26.72 9.88
CA ASP A 215 5.27 26.76 8.75
C ASP A 215 4.85 25.37 8.28
N CYS A 216 5.62 24.32 8.61
CA CYS A 216 5.35 22.91 8.22
C CYS A 216 5.07 22.70 6.72
N ARG A 217 5.80 23.37 5.82
CA ARG A 217 5.46 23.44 4.38
C ARG A 217 5.69 22.14 3.61
N PHE A 218 6.42 21.19 4.18
CA PHE A 218 6.64 19.85 3.60
C PHE A 218 7.03 18.84 4.68
N THR A 219 6.27 17.75 4.79
CA THR A 219 6.56 16.68 5.75
C THR A 219 7.07 15.42 5.06
N THR A 220 8.11 14.81 5.63
CA THR A 220 8.61 13.50 5.21
C THR A 220 8.28 12.45 6.25
N PHE A 221 8.22 11.19 5.82
CA PHE A 221 8.27 10.04 6.72
C PHE A 221 9.51 9.20 6.44
N VAL A 222 10.04 8.57 7.48
CA VAL A 222 11.02 7.48 7.35
C VAL A 222 10.25 6.22 6.95
N GLY A 223 10.72 5.49 5.94
CA GLY A 223 10.03 4.30 5.46
C GLY A 223 10.83 3.49 4.45
N TYR A 224 10.34 2.30 4.13
CA TYR A 224 10.91 1.35 3.18
C TYR A 224 9.80 0.46 2.58
N GLU A 225 10.04 -0.22 1.46
CA GLU A 225 9.13 -1.27 1.00
C GLU A 225 9.60 -2.67 1.46
N TYR A 226 8.69 -3.46 2.04
CA TYR A 226 8.84 -4.90 2.22
C TYR A 226 8.30 -5.61 0.99
N SER A 227 9.15 -6.32 0.25
CA SER A 227 8.85 -6.69 -1.14
C SER A 227 8.70 -8.22 -1.30
N SER A 228 7.55 -8.77 -0.92
CA SER A 228 7.27 -10.20 -1.11
C SER A 228 6.57 -10.47 -2.44
N HIS A 229 7.25 -11.12 -3.39
CA HIS A 229 6.62 -11.66 -4.60
C HIS A 229 6.41 -13.20 -4.52
N LYS A 230 6.31 -13.71 -3.28
CA LYS A 230 6.42 -15.13 -2.93
C LYS A 230 5.51 -16.00 -3.77
N ARG A 231 6.08 -16.87 -4.61
CA ARG A 231 5.34 -17.71 -5.59
C ARG A 231 4.46 -16.90 -6.57
N GLY A 232 4.96 -15.81 -7.15
CA GLY A 232 4.26 -15.09 -8.23
C GLY A 232 3.00 -14.35 -7.80
N SER A 233 2.99 -13.80 -6.58
CA SER A 233 1.88 -13.00 -6.07
C SER A 233 2.47 -11.76 -5.41
N ASN A 234 2.03 -10.56 -5.79
CA ASN A 234 2.44 -9.35 -5.07
C ASN A 234 1.84 -9.37 -3.66
N LEU A 235 2.71 -9.31 -2.65
CA LEU A 235 2.41 -9.23 -1.23
C LEU A 235 3.29 -8.15 -0.57
N HIS A 236 3.50 -7.05 -1.30
CA HIS A 236 4.38 -5.95 -0.92
C HIS A 236 3.69 -5.02 0.12
N ARG A 237 4.48 -4.27 0.91
CA ARG A 237 4.01 -3.24 1.84
C ARG A 237 4.98 -2.06 1.90
N ASN A 238 4.46 -0.83 1.80
CA ASN A 238 5.17 0.36 2.25
C ASN A 238 5.09 0.45 3.78
N VAL A 239 6.23 0.33 4.48
CA VAL A 239 6.34 0.44 5.94
C VAL A 239 6.73 1.86 6.29
N ILE A 240 5.89 2.56 7.07
CA ILE A 240 5.97 4.00 7.32
C ILE A 240 6.04 4.24 8.84
N PHE A 241 7.09 4.92 9.29
CA PHE A 241 7.33 5.23 10.70
C PHE A 241 6.89 6.65 11.06
N ARG A 242 6.34 6.80 12.28
CA ARG A 242 5.87 8.08 12.84
C ARG A 242 6.98 9.10 13.06
N ASN A 243 8.19 8.67 13.36
CA ASN A 243 9.30 9.52 13.79
C ASN A 243 10.65 8.90 13.39
N ASP A 244 11.75 9.47 13.89
CA ASP A 244 13.13 9.02 13.65
C ASP A 244 13.58 7.86 14.57
N GLN A 245 12.74 7.42 15.51
CA GLN A 245 13.00 6.24 16.34
C GLN A 245 12.56 5.01 15.57
N VAL A 246 13.48 4.36 14.86
CA VAL A 246 13.20 3.21 13.98
C VAL A 246 14.09 2.00 14.27
N PRO A 247 13.73 0.77 13.86
CA PRO A 247 14.58 -0.41 14.00
C PRO A 247 15.94 -0.24 13.32
N GLU A 248 16.97 -0.88 13.88
CA GLU A 248 18.38 -0.81 13.42
C GLU A 248 18.57 -1.25 11.95
N LEU A 249 17.68 -2.11 11.46
CA LEU A 249 17.61 -2.57 10.07
C LEU A 249 16.15 -2.64 9.62
N PRO A 250 15.83 -2.35 8.35
CA PRO A 250 14.49 -2.53 7.82
C PRO A 250 14.19 -4.04 7.71
N THR A 251 12.99 -4.45 8.12
CA THR A 251 12.57 -5.86 8.02
C THR A 251 12.17 -6.18 6.59
N SER A 252 12.95 -7.03 5.92
CA SER A 252 12.77 -7.47 4.53
C SER A 252 12.24 -8.91 4.43
N TYR A 253 11.63 -9.24 3.29
CA TYR A 253 11.29 -10.60 2.85
C TYR A 253 12.44 -11.61 2.91
N LEU A 254 13.71 -11.17 2.80
CA LEU A 254 14.88 -12.04 2.87
C LEU A 254 15.19 -12.49 4.31
N GLU A 255 14.82 -11.68 5.30
CA GLU A 255 14.93 -12.01 6.72
C GLU A 255 13.62 -12.63 7.26
N GLU A 256 12.46 -12.05 6.91
CA GLU A 256 11.13 -12.50 7.31
C GLU A 256 10.28 -12.90 6.09
N THR A 257 10.39 -14.17 5.68
CA THR A 257 9.84 -14.70 4.41
C THR A 257 8.31 -14.76 4.34
N ASN A 258 7.58 -14.11 5.24
CA ASN A 258 6.11 -14.05 5.28
C ASN A 258 5.62 -12.86 6.11
N GLU A 259 4.34 -12.54 5.93
CA GLU A 259 3.66 -11.35 6.43
C GLU A 259 3.54 -11.36 7.97
N TRP A 260 3.33 -12.53 8.59
CA TRP A 260 3.34 -12.66 10.05
C TRP A 260 4.74 -12.41 10.64
N GLY A 261 5.80 -12.81 9.94
CA GLY A 261 7.18 -12.50 10.32
C GLY A 261 7.42 -10.98 10.37
N LEU A 262 6.99 -10.25 9.32
CA LEU A 262 7.02 -8.79 9.30
C LEU A 262 6.21 -8.18 10.46
N TRP A 263 4.93 -8.52 10.60
CA TRP A 263 4.06 -7.89 11.61
C TRP A 263 4.51 -8.17 13.04
N GLU A 264 4.84 -9.43 13.37
CA GLU A 264 5.31 -9.80 14.72
C GLU A 264 6.72 -9.23 14.99
N ARG A 265 7.51 -8.91 13.97
CA ARG A 265 8.79 -8.22 14.13
C ARG A 265 8.64 -6.72 14.33
N LEU A 266 7.74 -6.06 13.61
CA LEU A 266 7.38 -4.65 13.84
C LEU A 266 6.73 -4.46 15.24
N GLU A 267 5.98 -5.45 15.73
CA GLU A 267 5.49 -5.48 17.12
C GLU A 267 6.66 -5.41 18.11
N ARG A 268 7.63 -6.33 18.01
CA ARG A 268 8.75 -6.45 18.96
C ARG A 268 9.83 -5.37 18.85
N GLU A 269 10.20 -4.97 17.63
CA GLU A 269 11.36 -4.10 17.36
C GLU A 269 10.99 -2.62 17.19
N CYS A 270 9.69 -2.30 17.17
CA CYS A 270 9.19 -0.93 17.13
C CYS A 270 8.10 -0.69 18.19
N LEU A 271 6.90 -1.24 17.99
CA LEU A 271 5.69 -0.85 18.70
C LEU A 271 5.72 -1.09 20.21
N ASP A 272 6.35 -2.19 20.64
CA ASP A 272 6.45 -2.61 22.03
C ASP A 272 7.92 -2.52 22.55
N ALA A 273 8.82 -1.92 21.76
CA ALA A 273 10.26 -1.82 22.07
C ALA A 273 10.60 -0.79 23.17
N GLY A 274 9.64 0.04 23.59
CA GLY A 274 9.84 1.07 24.61
C GLY A 274 10.64 2.30 24.16
N THR A 275 10.94 2.41 22.86
CA THR A 275 11.74 3.51 22.26
C THR A 275 10.91 4.74 21.86
N GLY A 276 9.59 4.62 21.79
CA GLY A 276 8.72 5.63 21.17
C GLY A 276 8.55 5.48 19.65
N CYS A 277 9.05 4.37 19.07
CA CYS A 277 8.76 3.97 17.69
C CYS A 277 7.27 3.65 17.52
N ASP A 278 6.67 4.14 16.44
CA ASP A 278 5.29 3.85 16.03
C ASP A 278 5.25 3.70 14.50
N VAL A 279 4.48 2.75 13.98
CA VAL A 279 4.61 2.26 12.59
C VAL A 279 3.30 1.71 12.02
N ILE A 280 3.06 1.98 10.75
CA ILE A 280 2.03 1.33 9.93
C ILE A 280 2.67 0.63 8.73
N ALA A 281 1.97 -0.37 8.17
CA ALA A 281 2.34 -0.97 6.89
C ALA A 281 1.15 -0.87 5.94
N ILE A 282 1.38 -0.35 4.73
CA ILE A 282 0.36 -0.09 3.72
C ILE A 282 0.55 -1.12 2.59
N PRO A 283 -0.20 -2.24 2.58
CA PRO A 283 -0.22 -3.15 1.44
C PRO A 283 -0.81 -2.48 0.18
N HIS A 284 -0.24 -2.83 -0.96
CA HIS A 284 -0.55 -2.29 -2.28
C HIS A 284 -0.61 -3.40 -3.33
N ASN A 285 -1.09 -3.10 -4.55
CA ASN A 285 -1.15 -4.07 -5.65
C ASN A 285 -1.88 -5.40 -5.33
N SER A 286 -2.92 -5.34 -4.49
CA SER A 286 -3.73 -6.53 -4.20
C SER A 286 -4.36 -7.12 -5.47
N ASN A 287 -4.61 -6.28 -6.49
CA ASN A 287 -5.08 -6.70 -7.81
C ASN A 287 -4.23 -7.81 -8.45
N ILE A 288 -2.92 -7.84 -8.19
CA ILE A 288 -1.96 -8.86 -8.67
C ILE A 288 -1.43 -9.77 -7.54
N SER A 289 -2.18 -9.91 -6.44
CA SER A 289 -1.85 -10.79 -5.30
C SER A 289 -2.42 -12.22 -5.39
N SER A 290 -3.18 -12.54 -6.44
CA SER A 290 -3.91 -13.83 -6.57
C SER A 290 -4.73 -14.19 -5.31
N GLY A 291 -5.40 -13.20 -4.72
CA GLY A 291 -6.24 -13.36 -3.52
C GLY A 291 -5.50 -13.47 -2.19
N ARG A 292 -4.16 -13.43 -2.19
CA ARG A 292 -3.36 -13.72 -0.99
C ARG A 292 -3.12 -12.52 -0.10
N MET A 293 -3.22 -11.29 -0.61
CA MET A 293 -2.97 -10.07 0.17
C MET A 293 -3.88 -9.98 1.41
N PHE A 294 -5.17 -10.25 1.22
CA PHE A 294 -6.21 -10.15 2.24
C PHE A 294 -6.62 -11.52 2.80
N SER A 295 -5.76 -12.54 2.66
CA SER A 295 -6.00 -13.85 3.28
C SER A 295 -6.17 -13.72 4.80
N LEU A 296 -7.13 -14.46 5.35
CA LEU A 296 -7.39 -14.54 6.79
C LEU A 296 -6.63 -15.70 7.48
N ASP A 297 -5.73 -16.38 6.76
CA ASP A 297 -4.90 -17.46 7.32
C ASP A 297 -3.93 -16.94 8.41
N MET A 298 -3.79 -17.70 9.50
CA MET A 298 -2.99 -17.36 10.67
C MET A 298 -2.08 -18.53 11.09
N PRO A 299 -1.10 -18.97 10.26
CA PRO A 299 -0.37 -20.22 10.48
C PRO A 299 0.33 -20.29 11.85
N GLY A 300 -0.09 -21.22 12.70
CA GLY A 300 0.40 -21.34 14.09
C GLY A 300 -0.37 -20.53 15.13
N ALA A 301 -1.60 -20.11 14.84
CA ALA A 301 -2.59 -19.71 15.85
C ALA A 301 -3.70 -20.76 15.91
N ASP A 302 -3.60 -21.68 16.86
CA ASP A 302 -4.50 -22.84 16.95
C ASP A 302 -5.73 -22.52 17.83
N THR A 303 -5.55 -21.70 18.87
CA THR A 303 -6.62 -21.25 19.78
C THR A 303 -7.42 -20.05 19.24
N ARG A 304 -8.57 -19.76 19.85
CA ARG A 304 -9.37 -18.56 19.52
C ARG A 304 -8.64 -17.29 19.96
N GLU A 305 -7.96 -17.36 21.10
CA GLU A 305 -7.23 -16.28 21.75
C GLU A 305 -6.02 -15.83 20.92
N GLU A 306 -5.28 -16.78 20.34
CA GLU A 306 -4.16 -16.48 19.42
C GLU A 306 -4.66 -15.86 18.11
N LYS A 307 -5.78 -16.34 17.56
CA LYS A 307 -6.41 -15.75 16.36
C LYS A 307 -6.90 -14.32 16.63
N ILE A 308 -7.49 -14.08 17.80
CA ILE A 308 -7.88 -12.74 18.26
C ILE A 308 -6.65 -11.83 18.45
N ARG A 309 -5.55 -12.32 19.04
CA ARG A 309 -4.28 -11.56 19.15
C ARG A 309 -3.77 -11.16 17.76
N ARG A 310 -3.69 -12.12 16.85
CA ARG A 310 -3.16 -11.92 15.50
C ARG A 310 -4.04 -11.04 14.62
N ALA A 311 -5.37 -11.16 14.71
CA ALA A 311 -6.30 -10.23 14.06
C ALA A 311 -6.12 -8.79 14.57
N ARG A 312 -5.90 -8.59 15.88
CA ARG A 312 -5.64 -7.26 16.46
C ARG A 312 -4.29 -6.69 16.03
N LEU A 313 -3.23 -7.50 16.03
CA LEU A 313 -1.91 -7.09 15.53
C LEU A 313 -1.98 -6.62 14.07
N ARG A 314 -2.58 -7.42 13.18
CA ARG A 314 -2.77 -7.02 11.78
C ARG A 314 -3.58 -5.74 11.68
N GLY A 315 -4.70 -5.62 12.40
CA GLY A 315 -5.54 -4.41 12.40
C GLY A 315 -4.90 -3.16 13.07
N ARG A 316 -3.81 -3.33 13.84
CA ARG A 316 -2.97 -2.26 14.38
C ARG A 316 -1.95 -1.76 13.33
N ILE A 317 -1.37 -2.64 12.54
CA ILE A 317 -0.31 -2.31 11.57
C ILE A 317 -0.87 -1.98 10.17
N GLU A 318 -1.75 -2.82 9.61
CA GLU A 318 -2.36 -2.60 8.29
C GLU A 318 -3.58 -1.68 8.39
N ARG A 319 -3.32 -0.42 8.78
CA ARG A 319 -4.35 0.61 8.96
C ARG A 319 -4.96 1.07 7.63
N LEU A 320 -4.19 1.05 6.55
CA LEU A 320 -4.54 1.61 5.24
C LEU A 320 -4.17 0.62 4.12
N VAL A 321 -4.88 0.68 3.00
CA VAL A 321 -4.63 -0.10 1.78
C VAL A 321 -4.51 0.86 0.60
N GLU A 322 -3.47 0.68 -0.21
CA GLU A 322 -3.34 1.40 -1.48
C GLU A 322 -4.21 0.73 -2.55
N VAL A 323 -5.27 1.43 -2.99
CA VAL A 323 -6.21 0.92 -4.00
C VAL A 323 -5.81 1.25 -5.44
N MET A 324 -4.94 2.23 -5.67
CA MET A 324 -4.60 2.70 -7.01
C MET A 324 -3.14 3.18 -7.09
N GLN A 325 -2.43 2.72 -8.13
CA GLN A 325 -1.06 3.07 -8.47
C GLN A 325 -0.75 2.70 -9.95
N HIS A 326 0.49 2.92 -10.44
CA HIS A 326 0.87 2.75 -11.86
C HIS A 326 0.54 1.39 -12.51
N LYS A 327 0.29 0.33 -11.74
CA LYS A 327 -0.04 -1.04 -12.21
C LYS A 327 -1.55 -1.37 -12.03
N GLY A 328 -2.41 -0.37 -11.80
CA GLY A 328 -3.86 -0.46 -11.94
C GLY A 328 -4.70 -0.49 -10.66
N ASP A 329 -6.01 -0.44 -10.83
CA ASP A 329 -6.97 -0.34 -9.72
C ASP A 329 -7.23 -1.66 -8.99
N SER A 330 -7.38 -1.53 -7.68
CA SER A 330 -7.65 -2.57 -6.68
C SER A 330 -8.94 -2.31 -5.87
N GLU A 331 -9.80 -1.35 -6.21
CA GLU A 331 -11.09 -1.10 -5.53
C GLU A 331 -11.99 -2.35 -5.56
N CYS A 332 -12.33 -2.81 -6.77
CA CYS A 332 -13.38 -3.80 -7.03
C CYS A 332 -13.20 -4.46 -8.42
N ALA A 333 -14.14 -5.32 -8.83
CA ALA A 333 -14.26 -5.80 -10.20
C ALA A 333 -15.74 -5.88 -10.61
N ARG A 334 -16.03 -5.67 -11.90
CA ARG A 334 -17.41 -5.46 -12.41
C ARG A 334 -18.41 -6.52 -11.95
N GLN A 335 -18.01 -7.79 -11.98
CA GLN A 335 -18.80 -8.90 -11.45
C GLN A 335 -17.85 -9.90 -10.77
N VAL A 336 -18.24 -10.39 -9.60
CA VAL A 336 -17.42 -11.27 -8.74
C VAL A 336 -18.28 -12.38 -8.17
N SER A 337 -17.78 -13.62 -8.20
CA SER A 337 -18.49 -14.78 -7.66
C SER A 337 -18.47 -14.78 -6.12
N GLY A 338 -19.57 -15.25 -5.51
CA GLY A 338 -19.73 -15.31 -4.05
C GLY A 338 -20.16 -13.99 -3.38
N VAL A 339 -20.43 -12.94 -4.15
CA VAL A 339 -21.02 -11.68 -3.69
C VAL A 339 -22.34 -11.47 -4.42
N LEU A 340 -23.38 -11.08 -3.68
CA LEU A 340 -24.72 -10.78 -4.19
C LEU A 340 -24.89 -9.26 -4.39
N GLY A 341 -25.72 -8.86 -5.35
CA GLY A 341 -25.89 -7.47 -5.77
C GLY A 341 -25.68 -7.31 -7.28
N GLU A 342 -26.02 -6.13 -7.80
CA GLU A 342 -25.84 -5.83 -9.21
C GLU A 342 -24.35 -5.66 -9.60
N PRO A 343 -24.00 -5.82 -10.89
CA PRO A 343 -22.69 -5.44 -11.42
C PRO A 343 -22.40 -3.94 -11.23
N ASP A 344 -21.12 -3.59 -11.27
CA ASP A 344 -20.65 -2.20 -11.15
C ASP A 344 -19.72 -1.86 -12.31
N GLU A 345 -20.25 -1.17 -13.33
CA GLU A 345 -19.54 -0.76 -14.54
C GLU A 345 -18.23 0.00 -14.24
N LEU A 346 -18.21 0.81 -13.19
CA LEU A 346 -17.04 1.63 -12.88
C LEU A 346 -15.88 0.79 -12.33
N CYS A 347 -16.11 -0.47 -11.95
CA CYS A 347 -15.06 -1.42 -11.58
C CYS A 347 -14.29 -2.03 -12.77
N ASP A 348 -14.57 -1.64 -14.01
CA ASP A 348 -13.70 -1.94 -15.18
C ASP A 348 -12.50 -0.97 -15.29
N PHE A 349 -12.44 0.05 -14.43
CA PHE A 349 -11.40 1.09 -14.40
C PHE A 349 -9.98 0.53 -14.21
N GLU A 350 -9.05 0.98 -15.06
CA GLU A 350 -7.59 0.74 -14.99
C GLU A 350 -7.17 -0.70 -14.59
N LYS A 351 -7.75 -1.71 -15.27
CA LYS A 351 -7.42 -3.13 -15.04
C LYS A 351 -6.28 -3.61 -15.95
N LEU A 352 -5.16 -3.96 -15.31
CA LEU A 352 -3.93 -4.48 -15.93
C LEU A 352 -4.13 -5.70 -16.85
N SER A 353 -5.21 -6.47 -16.67
CA SER A 353 -5.50 -7.70 -17.41
C SER A 353 -5.95 -7.49 -18.87
N LEU A 354 -6.37 -6.28 -19.27
CA LEU A 354 -6.98 -5.99 -20.58
C LEU A 354 -6.15 -6.42 -21.80
N LEU A 355 -4.83 -6.48 -21.68
CA LEU A 355 -3.89 -6.79 -22.78
C LEU A 355 -2.87 -7.88 -22.44
N GLY A 356 -2.86 -8.38 -21.19
CA GLY A 356 -1.64 -8.87 -20.54
C GLY A 356 -1.65 -10.26 -19.91
N GLY A 357 -2.61 -11.13 -20.21
CA GLY A 357 -2.52 -12.58 -19.92
C GLY A 357 -2.56 -13.03 -18.44
N LEU A 358 -2.56 -12.11 -17.47
CA LEU A 358 -2.91 -12.41 -16.08
C LEU A 358 -4.41 -12.76 -16.03
N SER A 359 -4.66 -14.02 -15.71
CA SER A 359 -5.90 -14.77 -15.97
C SER A 359 -7.17 -14.13 -15.37
N GLY A 360 -8.31 -14.51 -15.96
CA GLY A 360 -9.64 -14.21 -15.41
C GLY A 360 -9.93 -14.95 -14.08
N PRO A 361 -11.21 -15.25 -13.76
CA PRO A 361 -11.55 -15.89 -12.50
C PRO A 361 -10.80 -17.22 -12.31
N CYS A 362 -10.29 -17.47 -11.10
CA CYS A 362 -9.69 -18.76 -10.76
C CYS A 362 -10.69 -19.92 -10.98
N PRO A 363 -10.24 -21.08 -11.50
CA PRO A 363 -11.12 -22.23 -11.73
C PRO A 363 -11.61 -22.81 -10.40
N GLU A 364 -12.89 -23.20 -10.32
CA GLU A 364 -13.49 -23.68 -9.07
C GLU A 364 -12.86 -24.98 -8.54
N GLY A 365 -12.95 -25.18 -7.22
CA GLY A 365 -12.50 -26.40 -6.54
C GLY A 365 -10.98 -26.46 -6.29
N PRO A 366 -10.39 -27.67 -6.13
CA PRO A 366 -8.98 -27.85 -5.76
C PRO A 366 -7.97 -27.26 -6.76
N GLU A 367 -8.40 -26.96 -7.97
CA GLU A 367 -7.56 -26.35 -9.01
C GLU A 367 -7.29 -24.86 -8.73
N ALA A 368 -8.23 -24.10 -8.12
CA ALA A 368 -7.97 -22.74 -7.63
C ALA A 368 -6.75 -22.71 -6.70
N ALA A 369 -6.77 -23.53 -5.64
CA ALA A 369 -5.68 -23.63 -4.68
C ALA A 369 -4.35 -24.03 -5.36
N THR A 370 -4.41 -24.85 -6.41
CA THR A 370 -3.24 -25.26 -7.19
C THR A 370 -2.70 -24.14 -8.10
N GLN A 371 -3.55 -23.29 -8.69
CA GLN A 371 -3.12 -22.14 -9.48
C GLN A 371 -2.62 -20.99 -8.61
N MET A 372 -3.33 -20.67 -7.51
CA MET A 372 -2.92 -19.69 -6.50
C MET A 372 -1.59 -20.07 -5.85
N ALA A 373 -1.37 -21.36 -5.52
CA ALA A 373 -0.11 -21.85 -4.99
C ALA A 373 1.04 -21.90 -6.02
N ARG A 374 0.76 -21.71 -7.32
CA ARG A 374 1.74 -21.63 -8.41
C ARG A 374 1.96 -20.22 -8.95
N GLY A 375 1.24 -19.20 -8.45
CA GLY A 375 1.35 -17.82 -8.93
C GLY A 375 0.77 -17.59 -10.33
N MET A 376 -0.11 -18.46 -10.83
CA MET A 376 -0.59 -18.40 -12.21
C MET A 376 -1.76 -17.41 -12.41
N GLY A 377 -1.59 -16.21 -11.85
CA GLY A 377 -2.21 -14.95 -12.29
C GLY A 377 -3.74 -14.84 -12.24
N CYS A 378 -4.47 -15.77 -11.63
CA CYS A 378 -5.94 -15.74 -11.64
C CYS A 378 -6.53 -14.79 -10.58
N SER A 379 -7.70 -14.24 -10.92
CA SER A 379 -8.43 -13.26 -10.12
C SER A 379 -9.42 -13.93 -9.16
N THR A 380 -9.54 -13.36 -7.95
CA THR A 380 -10.44 -13.77 -6.87
C THR A 380 -11.11 -12.52 -6.27
N PRO A 381 -12.16 -12.65 -5.43
CA PRO A 381 -12.67 -11.52 -4.66
C PRO A 381 -11.56 -10.83 -3.84
N LEU A 382 -10.65 -11.61 -3.25
CA LEU A 382 -9.55 -11.10 -2.42
C LEU A 382 -8.40 -10.43 -3.19
N ASN A 383 -8.54 -10.24 -4.51
CA ASN A 383 -7.68 -9.31 -5.24
C ASN A 383 -8.09 -7.84 -4.98
N PHE A 384 -9.30 -7.57 -4.47
CA PHE A 384 -9.86 -6.21 -4.40
C PHE A 384 -10.34 -5.81 -3.00
N ALA A 385 -10.14 -4.52 -2.67
CA ALA A 385 -10.38 -3.95 -1.35
C ALA A 385 -11.86 -4.06 -0.91
N ARG A 386 -12.81 -3.83 -1.82
CA ARG A 386 -14.26 -3.90 -1.53
C ARG A 386 -14.68 -5.25 -0.91
N TYR A 387 -14.12 -6.35 -1.39
CA TYR A 387 -14.51 -7.69 -0.94
C TYR A 387 -13.67 -8.15 0.27
N ALA A 388 -12.43 -7.66 0.41
CA ALA A 388 -11.65 -7.82 1.63
C ALA A 388 -12.31 -7.14 2.85
N LEU A 389 -12.91 -5.97 2.66
CA LEU A 389 -13.75 -5.33 3.69
C LEU A 389 -14.90 -6.24 4.14
N MET A 390 -15.51 -7.02 3.23
CA MET A 390 -16.56 -7.99 3.54
C MET A 390 -16.03 -9.23 4.28
N GLU A 391 -14.85 -9.77 3.92
CA GLU A 391 -14.20 -10.81 4.73
C GLU A 391 -13.89 -10.31 6.15
N GLY A 392 -13.60 -9.02 6.31
CA GLY A 392 -13.45 -8.38 7.61
C GLY A 392 -14.72 -8.45 8.48
N LEU A 393 -15.91 -8.34 7.87
CA LEU A 393 -17.19 -8.52 8.56
C LEU A 393 -17.41 -10.00 8.95
N VAL A 394 -17.06 -10.95 8.07
CA VAL A 394 -17.09 -12.39 8.41
C VAL A 394 -16.17 -12.69 9.59
N GLN A 395 -14.94 -12.15 9.58
CA GLN A 395 -13.99 -12.32 10.69
C GLN A 395 -14.52 -11.70 11.99
N ALA A 396 -15.23 -10.57 11.93
CA ALA A 396 -15.88 -9.97 13.09
C ALA A 396 -17.02 -10.83 13.64
N GLN A 397 -17.85 -11.44 12.78
CA GLN A 397 -18.86 -12.42 13.19
C GLN A 397 -18.23 -13.66 13.84
N GLU A 398 -17.13 -14.19 13.30
CA GLU A 398 -16.46 -15.38 13.83
C GLU A 398 -15.67 -15.12 15.14
N LEU A 399 -14.83 -14.08 15.16
CA LEU A 399 -13.83 -13.84 16.21
C LEU A 399 -14.16 -12.67 17.15
N GLY A 400 -15.04 -11.75 16.75
CA GLY A 400 -15.26 -10.47 17.45
C GLY A 400 -14.17 -9.43 17.19
N VAL A 401 -13.41 -9.57 16.09
CA VAL A 401 -12.36 -8.63 15.65
C VAL A 401 -12.35 -8.57 14.12
N ASN A 402 -12.27 -7.36 13.56
CA ASN A 402 -12.04 -7.12 12.13
C ASN A 402 -10.59 -6.63 11.90
N SER A 403 -9.74 -7.49 11.32
CA SER A 403 -8.37 -7.16 10.92
C SER A 403 -8.24 -6.52 9.53
N LEU A 404 -9.34 -6.49 8.76
CA LEU A 404 -9.44 -5.87 7.44
C LEU A 404 -10.28 -4.58 7.48
N ALA A 405 -10.47 -3.97 8.65
CA ALA A 405 -11.08 -2.65 8.80
C ALA A 405 -10.05 -1.54 8.44
N PHE A 406 -9.55 -1.54 7.22
CA PHE A 406 -8.56 -0.59 6.72
C PHE A 406 -9.21 0.64 6.05
N GLY A 407 -8.48 1.75 6.03
CA GLY A 407 -8.79 2.90 5.17
C GLY A 407 -8.29 2.70 3.75
N LEU A 408 -8.76 3.53 2.81
CA LEU A 408 -8.34 3.50 1.40
C LEU A 408 -7.41 4.69 1.12
N VAL A 409 -6.30 4.44 0.42
CA VAL A 409 -5.36 5.46 -0.08
C VAL A 409 -4.89 5.13 -1.50
N ALA A 410 -4.12 6.00 -2.12
CA ALA A 410 -3.49 5.75 -3.42
C ALA A 410 -2.07 6.33 -3.42
N GLY A 411 -1.22 5.87 -4.34
CA GLY A 411 0.16 6.32 -4.45
C GLY A 411 0.67 6.13 -5.88
N THR A 412 1.92 6.49 -6.16
CA THR A 412 2.43 6.30 -7.53
C THR A 412 2.95 4.90 -7.79
N ASP A 413 3.80 4.32 -6.93
CA ASP A 413 4.72 3.19 -7.27
C ASP A 413 5.81 3.66 -8.25
N THR A 414 6.20 4.94 -8.18
CA THR A 414 7.08 5.52 -9.19
C THR A 414 8.53 5.12 -8.95
N HIS A 415 9.14 4.42 -9.92
CA HIS A 415 10.56 4.06 -9.87
C HIS A 415 11.45 5.17 -10.44
N ASN A 416 10.86 6.29 -10.86
CA ASN A 416 11.54 7.49 -11.34
C ASN A 416 11.88 8.50 -10.23
N GLY A 417 11.49 8.24 -8.97
CA GLY A 417 11.57 9.20 -7.87
C GLY A 417 10.69 10.44 -8.05
N THR A 418 9.74 10.40 -8.99
CA THR A 418 8.86 11.51 -9.37
C THR A 418 7.53 11.46 -8.61
N GLY A 419 7.60 11.51 -7.27
CA GLY A 419 6.42 11.42 -6.40
C GLY A 419 5.32 12.42 -6.80
N GLY A 420 4.09 11.92 -6.91
CA GLY A 420 2.92 12.69 -7.32
C GLY A 420 2.89 13.16 -8.80
N ALA A 421 3.63 12.52 -9.71
CA ALA A 421 3.63 12.82 -11.15
C ALA A 421 2.43 12.23 -11.92
N VAL A 422 1.21 12.48 -11.44
CA VAL A 422 -0.03 11.77 -11.78
C VAL A 422 -0.86 12.39 -12.93
N GLU A 423 -0.37 13.43 -13.62
CA GLU A 423 -1.18 14.12 -14.64
C GLU A 423 -1.19 13.36 -15.98
N GLU A 424 -2.36 12.85 -16.40
CA GLU A 424 -2.57 12.10 -17.65
C GLU A 424 -1.93 12.76 -18.88
N ARG A 425 -2.24 14.03 -19.15
CA ARG A 425 -1.68 14.79 -20.29
C ARG A 425 -0.16 14.96 -20.20
N GLY A 426 0.39 14.99 -18.99
CA GLY A 426 1.83 15.15 -18.71
C GLY A 426 2.59 13.84 -18.55
N TYR A 427 1.92 12.68 -18.60
CA TYR A 427 2.48 11.43 -18.10
C TYR A 427 3.79 11.01 -18.76
N ALA A 428 4.85 11.03 -17.97
CA ALA A 428 6.21 10.80 -18.43
C ALA A 428 6.65 9.33 -18.33
N GLY A 429 5.81 8.41 -17.85
CA GLY A 429 6.26 7.08 -17.45
C GLY A 429 6.85 7.04 -16.04
N HIS A 430 7.03 5.83 -15.51
CA HIS A 430 7.45 5.53 -14.14
C HIS A 430 8.69 4.63 -14.02
N LEU A 431 9.18 4.05 -15.13
CA LEU A 431 10.24 3.03 -15.18
C LEU A 431 11.45 3.45 -16.05
N GLY A 432 12.00 4.65 -15.88
CA GLY A 432 13.28 5.07 -16.47
C GLY A 432 13.40 4.87 -17.98
N ILE A 433 14.27 3.94 -18.43
CA ILE A 433 14.41 3.49 -19.83
C ILE A 433 13.39 2.44 -20.28
N GLY A 434 12.65 1.84 -19.35
CA GLY A 434 11.53 0.95 -19.66
C GLY A 434 10.40 1.69 -20.39
N ASP A 435 10.29 3.00 -20.19
CA ASP A 435 9.21 3.84 -20.73
C ASP A 435 9.63 5.27 -21.13
N ASP A 436 10.93 5.49 -21.38
CA ASP A 436 11.51 6.80 -21.71
C ASP A 436 10.78 7.59 -22.83
N GLY A 437 10.34 6.91 -23.88
CA GLY A 437 9.71 7.48 -25.07
C GLY A 437 8.23 7.13 -25.21
N VAL A 438 7.48 8.03 -25.85
CA VAL A 438 6.04 7.87 -26.15
C VAL A 438 5.74 6.51 -26.78
N ALA A 439 6.50 6.10 -27.80
CA ALA A 439 6.27 4.83 -28.51
C ALA A 439 6.43 3.57 -27.64
N LYS A 440 7.10 3.66 -26.47
CA LYS A 440 7.10 2.59 -25.45
C LYS A 440 5.83 2.64 -24.61
N ARG A 441 5.49 3.82 -24.07
CA ARG A 441 4.31 4.04 -23.21
C ARG A 441 3.00 3.72 -23.89
N VAL A 442 2.85 4.00 -25.18
CA VAL A 442 1.66 3.60 -25.96
C VAL A 442 1.81 2.25 -26.66
N SER A 443 2.77 1.39 -26.27
CA SER A 443 2.93 0.04 -26.86
C SER A 443 2.00 -1.00 -26.23
N VAL A 444 1.70 -2.08 -26.97
CA VAL A 444 1.08 -3.32 -26.45
C VAL A 444 2.09 -4.48 -26.35
N ASP A 445 3.38 -4.23 -26.56
CA ASP A 445 4.42 -5.26 -26.45
C ASP A 445 4.73 -5.54 -24.98
N ALA A 446 4.34 -6.73 -24.50
CA ALA A 446 4.57 -7.19 -23.13
C ALA A 446 6.06 -7.29 -22.71
N ARG A 447 7.01 -7.08 -23.64
CA ARG A 447 8.45 -6.95 -23.34
C ARG A 447 8.85 -5.51 -22.95
N VAL A 448 7.97 -4.53 -23.18
CA VAL A 448 8.12 -3.15 -22.68
C VAL A 448 7.47 -3.09 -21.30
N PRO A 449 8.21 -2.84 -20.20
CA PRO A 449 7.65 -2.95 -18.85
C PRO A 449 6.63 -1.87 -18.50
N GLY A 450 6.88 -0.62 -18.89
CA GLY A 450 5.97 0.52 -18.70
C GLY A 450 5.21 0.81 -20.00
N ASN A 451 4.36 -0.13 -20.41
CA ASN A 451 3.57 -0.04 -21.65
C ASN A 451 2.14 0.44 -21.38
N VAL A 452 1.26 0.36 -22.39
CA VAL A 452 -0.06 1.02 -22.34
C VAL A 452 -1.01 0.50 -21.26
N VAL A 453 -0.71 -0.67 -20.66
CA VAL A 453 -1.42 -1.22 -19.49
C VAL A 453 -1.19 -0.45 -18.19
N ASN A 454 -0.12 0.34 -18.10
CA ASN A 454 0.17 1.20 -16.94
C ASN A 454 -0.61 2.52 -17.04
N ASN A 455 -0.62 3.29 -15.95
CA ASN A 455 -1.29 4.58 -15.81
C ASN A 455 -0.44 5.58 -14.99
N PRO A 456 -0.87 6.85 -14.81
CA PRO A 456 -0.08 7.85 -14.06
C PRO A 456 0.09 7.62 -12.55
N GLY A 457 -0.58 6.64 -11.95
CA GLY A 457 -0.61 6.44 -10.50
C GLY A 457 -1.54 7.42 -9.79
N GLY A 458 -1.80 7.18 -8.51
CA GLY A 458 -2.73 7.99 -7.71
C GLY A 458 -2.06 8.88 -6.66
N LEU A 459 -2.88 9.64 -5.91
CA LEU A 459 -2.44 10.43 -4.76
C LEU A 459 -3.19 10.04 -3.49
N MET A 460 -2.48 10.10 -2.37
CA MET A 460 -3.04 10.01 -1.03
C MET A 460 -3.47 11.40 -0.57
N ALA A 461 -4.66 11.48 0.00
CA ALA A 461 -5.14 12.66 0.72
C ALA A 461 -5.42 12.32 2.18
N VAL A 462 -5.04 13.22 3.09
CA VAL A 462 -5.18 13.04 4.55
C VAL A 462 -5.86 14.27 5.14
N TRP A 463 -6.93 14.07 5.91
CA TRP A 463 -7.53 15.13 6.73
C TRP A 463 -6.83 15.17 8.09
N ALA A 464 -5.92 16.11 8.26
CA ALA A 464 -5.18 16.33 9.50
C ALA A 464 -5.38 17.75 10.02
N GLU A 465 -5.20 17.95 11.33
CA GLU A 465 -5.29 19.27 11.97
C GLU A 465 -4.25 20.25 11.41
N GLU A 466 -3.05 19.76 11.09
CA GLU A 466 -1.91 20.50 10.55
C GLU A 466 -0.98 19.59 9.75
N ASN A 467 -0.04 20.15 8.97
CA ASN A 467 0.89 19.37 8.13
C ASN A 467 2.11 18.82 8.91
N SER A 468 2.00 18.62 10.24
CA SER A 468 3.08 18.02 11.04
C SER A 468 3.10 16.50 10.90
N ARG A 469 4.27 15.90 11.09
CA ARG A 469 4.46 14.43 10.98
C ARG A 469 3.53 13.68 11.93
N ASP A 470 3.39 14.15 13.17
CA ASP A 470 2.45 13.59 14.15
C ASP A 470 0.99 13.73 13.71
N SER A 471 0.53 14.93 13.32
CA SER A 471 -0.88 15.13 12.96
C SER A 471 -1.31 14.33 11.72
N LEU A 472 -0.42 14.24 10.72
CA LEU A 472 -0.61 13.37 9.56
C LEU A 472 -0.61 11.88 9.95
N PHE A 473 0.32 11.43 10.80
CA PHE A 473 0.38 10.03 11.23
C PHE A 473 -0.84 9.63 12.07
N ASP A 474 -1.29 10.49 12.97
CA ASP A 474 -2.52 10.26 13.74
C ASP A 474 -3.76 10.23 12.84
N ALA A 475 -3.83 11.07 11.79
CA ALA A 475 -4.90 11.01 10.81
C ALA A 475 -4.87 9.71 9.97
N MET A 476 -3.68 9.24 9.57
CA MET A 476 -3.50 7.91 8.96
C MET A 476 -3.94 6.78 9.91
N GLY A 477 -3.58 6.86 11.20
CA GLY A 477 -3.98 5.92 12.24
C GLY A 477 -5.49 5.89 12.47
N ARG A 478 -6.15 7.06 12.45
CA ARG A 478 -7.62 7.20 12.45
C ARG A 478 -8.30 6.67 11.19
N ARG A 479 -7.55 6.50 10.09
CA ARG A 479 -8.04 6.22 8.72
C ARG A 479 -8.84 7.40 8.14
N GLU A 480 -8.53 8.62 8.57
CA GLU A 480 -9.16 9.85 8.08
C GLU A 480 -8.50 10.33 6.78
N ALA A 481 -8.33 9.38 5.86
CA ALA A 481 -7.59 9.51 4.62
C ALA A 481 -8.41 8.92 3.46
N TYR A 482 -8.06 9.30 2.24
CA TYR A 482 -8.70 8.78 1.03
C TYR A 482 -7.71 8.68 -0.14
N GLY A 483 -8.02 7.81 -1.09
CA GLY A 483 -7.27 7.68 -2.34
C GLY A 483 -7.90 8.48 -3.47
N THR A 484 -7.07 8.94 -4.41
CA THR A 484 -7.51 9.49 -5.70
C THR A 484 -6.73 8.85 -6.83
N SER A 485 -7.31 8.73 -8.02
CA SER A 485 -6.64 8.15 -9.19
C SER A 485 -5.66 9.11 -9.89
N GLY A 486 -5.59 10.36 -9.45
CA GLY A 486 -4.65 11.37 -9.93
C GLY A 486 -5.09 12.80 -9.56
N PRO A 487 -6.31 13.23 -9.95
CA PRO A 487 -6.81 14.56 -9.61
C PRO A 487 -7.04 14.78 -8.11
N ARG A 488 -6.73 15.99 -7.64
CA ARG A 488 -6.85 16.44 -6.24
C ARG A 488 -8.29 16.76 -5.82
N ILE A 489 -9.23 15.85 -6.10
CA ILE A 489 -10.64 15.93 -5.72
C ILE A 489 -10.75 16.06 -4.19
N ARG A 490 -11.35 17.14 -3.69
CA ARG A 490 -11.46 17.39 -2.24
C ARG A 490 -12.70 16.73 -1.67
N LEU A 491 -12.55 15.57 -1.05
CA LEU A 491 -13.64 14.71 -0.56
C LEU A 491 -13.81 14.76 0.96
N ARG A 492 -15.01 15.09 1.43
CA ARG A 492 -15.50 14.89 2.81
C ARG A 492 -16.58 13.82 2.81
N PHE A 493 -16.54 12.93 3.79
CA PHE A 493 -17.54 11.89 4.01
C PHE A 493 -17.75 11.74 5.52
N PHE A 494 -18.99 11.86 5.97
CA PHE A 494 -19.42 11.72 7.35
C PHE A 494 -20.64 10.82 7.45
N GLY A 495 -20.76 10.05 8.54
CA GLY A 495 -21.91 9.21 8.85
C GLY A 495 -22.48 9.55 10.22
N GLY A 496 -23.81 9.58 10.36
CA GLY A 496 -24.53 9.86 11.60
C GLY A 496 -25.93 9.25 11.54
N TYR A 497 -26.85 9.71 12.39
CA TYR A 497 -28.26 9.26 12.38
C TYR A 497 -29.25 10.39 12.12
N GLU A 498 -28.86 11.61 12.50
CA GLU A 498 -29.56 12.86 12.24
C GLU A 498 -28.56 13.85 11.64
N TYR A 499 -28.99 14.52 10.58
CA TYR A 499 -28.36 15.69 9.97
C TYR A 499 -29.50 16.56 9.44
N PRO A 500 -29.38 17.90 9.42
CA PRO A 500 -30.42 18.75 8.86
C PRO A 500 -30.52 18.52 7.34
N GLU A 501 -31.74 18.48 6.81
CA GLU A 501 -31.99 18.23 5.37
C GLU A 501 -31.27 19.23 4.45
N ASN A 502 -31.01 20.44 4.96
CA ASN A 502 -30.29 21.49 4.24
C ASN A 502 -28.77 21.53 4.49
N LEU A 503 -28.17 20.52 5.12
CA LEU A 503 -26.73 20.47 5.45
C LEU A 503 -25.83 20.81 4.25
N CYS A 504 -26.15 20.30 3.06
CA CYS A 504 -25.43 20.57 1.82
C CYS A 504 -25.53 22.02 1.30
N LEU A 505 -26.35 22.87 1.92
CA LEU A 505 -26.46 24.31 1.65
C LEU A 505 -25.77 25.16 2.73
N GLN A 506 -25.25 24.54 3.79
CA GLN A 506 -24.61 25.24 4.91
C GLN A 506 -23.09 25.39 4.70
N PRO A 507 -22.49 26.52 5.12
CA PRO A 507 -21.04 26.73 5.02
C PRO A 507 -20.23 25.94 6.06
N ASP A 508 -20.88 25.41 7.10
CA ASP A 508 -20.28 24.77 8.28
C ASP A 508 -20.38 23.23 8.25
N ILE A 509 -20.62 22.64 7.08
CA ILE A 509 -20.81 21.18 6.90
C ILE A 509 -19.74 20.31 7.56
N ALA A 510 -18.48 20.77 7.64
CA ALA A 510 -17.42 20.06 8.34
C ALA A 510 -17.58 20.10 9.87
N GLU A 511 -17.97 21.23 10.45
CA GLU A 511 -18.24 21.38 11.88
C GLU A 511 -19.45 20.53 12.29
N GLN A 512 -20.53 20.59 11.52
CA GLN A 512 -21.72 19.75 11.75
C GLN A 512 -21.41 18.25 11.60
N GLY A 513 -20.62 17.87 10.59
CA GLY A 513 -20.19 16.48 10.35
C GLY A 513 -19.38 15.87 11.49
N TYR A 514 -18.55 16.65 12.18
CA TYR A 514 -17.84 16.21 13.39
C TYR A 514 -18.67 16.29 14.66
N ALA A 515 -19.64 17.21 14.73
CA ALA A 515 -20.46 17.41 15.94
C ALA A 515 -21.65 16.44 16.05
N GLN A 516 -22.23 16.01 14.92
CA GLN A 516 -23.45 15.19 14.85
C GLN A 516 -23.18 13.74 14.37
N GLY A 517 -21.94 13.42 14.01
CA GLY A 517 -21.58 12.09 13.48
C GLY A 517 -20.08 11.79 13.54
N VAL A 518 -19.62 10.94 12.63
CA VAL A 518 -18.24 10.45 12.55
C VAL A 518 -17.69 10.60 11.13
N PRO A 519 -16.39 10.90 10.93
CA PRO A 519 -15.79 11.01 9.61
C PRO A 519 -15.48 9.65 8.98
N MET A 520 -15.07 9.67 7.71
CA MET A 520 -14.40 8.54 7.05
C MET A 520 -13.31 7.92 7.93
N GLY A 521 -13.24 6.58 7.94
CA GLY A 521 -12.31 5.83 8.78
C GLY A 521 -12.85 5.46 10.17
N ALA A 522 -14.02 5.97 10.59
CA ALA A 522 -14.60 5.70 11.90
C ALA A 522 -15.69 4.60 11.89
N VAL A 523 -16.07 4.14 13.09
CA VAL A 523 -17.27 3.32 13.30
C VAL A 523 -18.39 4.23 13.80
N LEU A 524 -19.61 4.03 13.30
CA LEU A 524 -20.81 4.72 13.80
C LEU A 524 -21.02 4.42 15.29
N PRO A 525 -21.55 5.38 16.08
CA PRO A 525 -21.97 5.11 17.44
C PRO A 525 -23.18 4.14 17.45
N PRO A 526 -23.55 3.56 18.61
CA PRO A 526 -24.78 2.78 18.72
C PRO A 526 -26.02 3.59 18.32
N LEU A 527 -27.08 2.89 17.89
CA LEU A 527 -28.35 3.51 17.47
C LEU A 527 -28.94 4.38 18.59
N PRO A 528 -29.40 5.62 18.30
CA PRO A 528 -30.02 6.49 19.31
C PRO A 528 -31.40 5.97 19.74
N GLU A 529 -32.15 5.37 18.81
CA GLU A 529 -33.46 4.75 19.06
C GLU A 529 -33.75 3.61 18.06
N PRO A 530 -34.65 2.66 18.39
CA PRO A 530 -35.01 1.57 17.50
C PRO A 530 -35.69 2.06 16.22
N GLY A 531 -35.17 1.66 15.06
CA GLY A 531 -35.67 2.09 13.75
C GLY A 531 -34.97 3.32 13.17
N ALA A 532 -34.01 3.92 13.89
CA ALA A 532 -33.06 4.84 13.28
C ALA A 532 -32.21 4.12 12.20
N ALA A 533 -31.94 4.80 11.10
CA ALA A 533 -31.09 4.31 10.01
C ALA A 533 -30.01 5.35 9.69
N PRO A 534 -28.77 4.94 9.34
CA PRO A 534 -27.66 5.85 9.20
C PRO A 534 -27.85 6.81 8.01
N VAL A 535 -27.44 8.06 8.24
CA VAL A 535 -27.42 9.13 7.23
C VAL A 535 -25.97 9.48 6.95
N PHE A 536 -25.64 9.58 5.68
CA PHE A 536 -24.31 9.91 5.20
C PHE A 536 -24.33 11.25 4.47
N ALA A 537 -23.45 12.15 4.90
CA ALA A 537 -23.19 13.42 4.25
C ALA A 537 -21.89 13.29 3.45
N VAL A 538 -21.98 13.49 2.13
CA VAL A 538 -20.81 13.51 1.24
C VAL A 538 -20.69 14.89 0.60
N SER A 539 -19.49 15.45 0.57
CA SER A 539 -19.20 16.68 -0.18
C SER A 539 -17.90 16.51 -0.96
N ALA A 540 -17.93 16.89 -2.23
CA ALA A 540 -16.79 16.82 -3.13
C ALA A 540 -16.61 18.14 -3.89
N LEU A 541 -15.37 18.61 -4.00
CA LEU A 541 -14.98 19.67 -4.92
C LEU A 541 -14.05 19.08 -5.98
N GLN A 542 -14.20 19.52 -7.24
CA GLN A 542 -13.29 19.14 -8.32
C GLN A 542 -11.83 19.50 -8.01
N ASP A 543 -10.89 18.85 -8.68
CA ASP A 543 -9.55 19.41 -8.80
C ASP A 543 -9.59 20.67 -9.69
N PRO A 544 -9.11 21.84 -9.26
CA PRO A 544 -8.94 22.99 -10.16
C PRO A 544 -7.85 22.75 -11.23
N GLY A 545 -6.93 21.80 -11.02
CA GLY A 545 -5.81 21.54 -11.92
C GLY A 545 -4.78 22.68 -11.92
N THR A 546 -4.36 23.10 -13.11
CA THR A 546 -3.47 24.24 -13.37
C THR A 546 -4.03 25.11 -14.51
N PRO A 547 -3.53 26.35 -14.74
CA PRO A 547 -3.93 27.14 -15.90
C PRO A 547 -3.66 26.47 -17.26
N GLU A 548 -2.62 25.63 -17.34
CA GLU A 548 -2.21 24.88 -18.53
C GLU A 548 -2.90 23.51 -18.65
N THR A 549 -3.29 22.92 -17.51
CA THR A 549 -4.02 21.64 -17.36
C THR A 549 -5.19 21.80 -16.38
N PRO A 550 -6.32 22.41 -16.79
CA PRO A 550 -7.53 22.48 -15.96
C PRO A 550 -8.03 21.08 -15.58
N GLY A 551 -8.51 20.90 -14.35
CA GLY A 551 -9.07 19.63 -13.88
C GLY A 551 -10.47 19.32 -14.44
N GLY A 552 -10.93 18.08 -14.24
CA GLY A 552 -12.23 17.62 -14.71
C GLY A 552 -13.40 18.12 -13.86
N LEU A 553 -14.55 18.35 -14.49
CA LEU A 553 -15.81 18.52 -13.78
C LEU A 553 -16.21 17.19 -13.11
N LEU A 554 -16.80 17.24 -11.92
CA LEU A 554 -17.41 16.06 -11.29
C LEU A 554 -18.67 15.65 -12.07
N GLU A 555 -18.84 14.36 -12.31
CA GLU A 555 -20.07 13.78 -12.84
C GLU A 555 -21.03 13.49 -11.68
N ARG A 556 -20.61 12.60 -10.75
CA ARG A 556 -21.44 12.13 -9.64
C ARG A 556 -20.67 11.68 -8.41
N ILE A 557 -21.37 11.66 -7.28
CA ILE A 557 -20.96 11.00 -6.04
C ILE A 557 -21.82 9.74 -5.87
N GLN A 558 -21.18 8.64 -5.47
CA GLN A 558 -21.81 7.39 -5.10
C GLN A 558 -21.47 7.00 -3.66
N ILE A 559 -22.31 6.16 -3.05
CA ILE A 559 -21.97 5.40 -1.84
C ILE A 559 -22.02 3.90 -2.18
N ALA A 560 -20.92 3.20 -1.91
CA ALA A 560 -20.83 1.74 -1.98
C ALA A 560 -21.07 1.16 -0.58
N LYS A 561 -22.16 0.40 -0.43
CA LYS A 561 -22.54 -0.36 0.78
C LYS A 561 -22.11 -1.81 0.61
N GLY A 562 -21.52 -2.40 1.66
CA GLY A 562 -21.22 -3.84 1.72
C GLY A 562 -21.58 -4.42 3.07
N TRP A 563 -22.26 -5.58 3.09
CA TRP A 563 -22.72 -6.22 4.33
C TRP A 563 -22.69 -7.75 4.24
N VAL A 564 -22.82 -8.41 5.38
CA VAL A 564 -22.88 -9.88 5.49
C VAL A 564 -24.14 -10.27 6.26
N ASP A 565 -24.98 -11.11 5.67
CA ASP A 565 -26.23 -11.54 6.30
C ASP A 565 -26.05 -12.66 7.33
N ALA A 566 -27.14 -12.99 8.05
CA ALA A 566 -27.17 -14.07 9.05
C ALA A 566 -27.02 -15.49 8.47
N GLN A 567 -26.73 -15.66 7.17
CA GLN A 567 -26.32 -16.92 6.54
C GLN A 567 -24.85 -16.86 6.05
N GLY A 568 -24.11 -15.80 6.38
CA GLY A 568 -22.72 -15.59 5.94
C GLY A 568 -22.59 -15.18 4.47
N ARG A 569 -23.70 -14.84 3.78
CA ARG A 569 -23.65 -14.40 2.38
C ARG A 569 -23.27 -12.93 2.33
N LYS A 570 -22.39 -12.58 1.39
CA LYS A 570 -21.88 -11.24 1.17
C LYS A 570 -22.76 -10.52 0.16
N HIS A 571 -23.11 -9.27 0.46
CA HIS A 571 -23.93 -8.43 -0.40
C HIS A 571 -23.22 -7.09 -0.66
N GLN A 572 -23.36 -6.56 -1.86
CA GLN A 572 -22.99 -5.20 -2.24
C GLN A 572 -24.20 -4.45 -2.80
N GLN A 573 -24.22 -3.13 -2.61
CA GLN A 573 -25.06 -2.24 -3.41
C GLN A 573 -24.34 -0.90 -3.59
N VAL A 574 -24.47 -0.30 -4.77
CA VAL A 574 -23.98 1.04 -5.05
C VAL A 574 -25.18 1.96 -5.29
N TYR A 575 -25.14 3.15 -4.69
CA TYR A 575 -26.18 4.16 -4.80
C TYR A 575 -25.55 5.45 -5.33
N ASP A 576 -26.11 6.05 -6.38
CA ASP A 576 -25.79 7.44 -6.76
C ASP A 576 -26.48 8.38 -5.76
N VAL A 577 -25.76 9.38 -5.22
CA VAL A 577 -26.25 10.22 -4.10
C VAL A 577 -26.17 11.73 -4.36
N ALA A 578 -25.41 12.17 -5.36
CA ALA A 578 -25.39 13.55 -5.86
C ALA A 578 -24.81 13.58 -7.28
N GLY A 579 -25.28 14.50 -8.12
CA GLY A 579 -24.98 14.50 -9.56
C GLY A 579 -25.78 13.44 -10.32
N GLU A 580 -25.61 13.39 -11.64
CA GLU A 580 -26.33 12.47 -12.53
C GLU A 580 -25.46 12.08 -13.73
N ILE A 581 -25.74 10.92 -14.34
CA ILE A 581 -25.00 10.44 -15.53
C ILE A 581 -25.44 11.27 -16.74
N GLY A 582 -24.69 12.34 -17.02
CA GLY A 582 -24.98 13.27 -18.12
C GLY A 582 -24.39 12.85 -19.48
N GLU A 583 -24.66 13.65 -20.51
CA GLU A 583 -24.10 13.49 -21.86
C GLU A 583 -22.63 13.99 -21.97
N ALA A 584 -21.83 13.84 -20.90
CA ALA A 584 -20.45 14.28 -20.86
C ALA A 584 -19.55 13.37 -21.71
N SER A 585 -18.64 13.96 -22.50
CA SER A 585 -17.83 13.22 -23.48
C SER A 585 -16.54 13.93 -23.85
N VAL A 586 -15.70 13.28 -24.67
CA VAL A 586 -14.40 13.80 -25.12
C VAL A 586 -14.28 13.66 -26.64
N ASP A 587 -13.89 14.74 -27.32
CA ASP A 587 -13.48 14.63 -28.72
C ASP A 587 -12.10 13.95 -28.80
N LEU A 588 -12.06 12.70 -29.26
CA LEU A 588 -10.83 11.92 -29.39
C LEU A 588 -9.85 12.45 -30.46
N ALA A 589 -10.24 13.42 -31.29
CA ALA A 589 -9.33 14.07 -32.25
C ALA A 589 -8.51 15.22 -31.62
N THR A 590 -9.02 15.84 -30.54
CA THR A 590 -8.41 17.01 -29.87
C THR A 590 -8.08 16.76 -28.39
N CYS A 591 -8.73 15.77 -27.79
CA CYS A 591 -8.81 15.51 -26.35
C CYS A 591 -9.48 16.64 -25.54
N GLU A 592 -10.36 17.43 -26.16
CA GLU A 592 -11.19 18.43 -25.47
C GLU A 592 -12.43 17.78 -24.82
N PRO A 593 -12.65 17.94 -23.50
CA PRO A 593 -13.89 17.52 -22.83
C PRO A 593 -15.09 18.40 -23.19
N THR A 594 -16.29 17.80 -23.14
CA THR A 594 -17.56 18.40 -23.56
C THR A 594 -18.71 17.93 -22.67
N GLY A 595 -19.82 18.68 -22.69
CA GLY A 595 -21.04 18.36 -21.93
C GLY A 595 -21.12 19.04 -20.55
N PRO A 596 -22.21 18.78 -19.79
CA PRO A 596 -22.42 19.34 -18.46
C PRO A 596 -21.59 18.61 -17.38
N GLY A 597 -21.44 19.23 -16.21
CA GLY A 597 -20.80 18.64 -15.03
C GLY A 597 -20.70 19.65 -13.89
N HIS A 598 -20.14 19.24 -12.75
CA HIS A 598 -20.21 19.97 -11.49
C HIS A 598 -18.84 20.33 -10.92
N ALA A 599 -18.59 21.60 -10.63
CA ALA A 599 -17.38 22.01 -9.89
C ALA A 599 -17.41 21.62 -8.39
N SER A 600 -18.61 21.36 -7.88
CA SER A 600 -18.87 20.93 -6.50
C SER A 600 -20.15 20.09 -6.44
N LEU A 601 -20.10 18.99 -5.71
CA LEU A 601 -21.25 18.15 -5.40
C LEU A 601 -21.40 17.99 -3.88
N CYS A 602 -22.64 17.86 -3.42
CA CYS A 602 -22.93 17.44 -2.06
C CYS A 602 -24.23 16.62 -2.05
N GLY A 603 -24.23 15.53 -1.30
CA GLY A 603 -25.37 14.63 -1.16
C GLY A 603 -25.59 14.24 0.30
N LEU A 604 -26.86 14.15 0.70
CA LEU A 604 -27.29 13.61 1.98
C LEU A 604 -28.14 12.37 1.70
N TRP A 605 -27.64 11.20 2.09
CA TRP A 605 -28.26 9.90 1.78
C TRP A 605 -28.50 9.10 3.06
N ARG A 606 -29.75 8.70 3.30
CA ARG A 606 -30.10 7.74 4.37
C ARG A 606 -30.20 6.35 3.74
N ASP A 607 -29.60 5.36 4.39
CA ASP A 607 -29.68 3.96 3.94
C ASP A 607 -31.14 3.46 3.98
N PRO A 608 -31.79 3.17 2.82
CA PRO A 608 -33.19 2.78 2.78
C PRO A 608 -33.40 1.30 3.16
N ASP A 609 -32.36 0.49 2.99
CA ASP A 609 -32.36 -0.96 3.21
C ASP A 609 -31.49 -1.29 4.45
N PHE A 610 -31.55 -0.44 5.48
CA PHE A 610 -30.78 -0.61 6.70
C PHE A 610 -31.37 -1.71 7.59
N ASP A 611 -30.55 -2.72 7.91
CA ASP A 611 -30.87 -3.76 8.88
C ASP A 611 -29.99 -3.54 10.14
N PRO A 612 -30.57 -3.19 11.30
CA PRO A 612 -29.82 -2.92 12.51
C PRO A 612 -29.17 -4.17 13.11
N GLU A 613 -29.54 -5.39 12.70
CA GLU A 613 -28.93 -6.65 13.17
C GLU A 613 -27.70 -7.07 12.35
N LEU A 614 -27.41 -6.40 11.22
CA LEU A 614 -26.32 -6.77 10.31
C LEU A 614 -25.15 -5.79 10.38
N GLN A 615 -23.93 -6.32 10.35
CA GLN A 615 -22.73 -5.50 10.18
C GLN A 615 -22.59 -5.02 8.74
N ALA A 616 -22.21 -3.76 8.55
CA ALA A 616 -22.05 -3.14 7.24
C ALA A 616 -20.87 -2.17 7.21
N PHE A 617 -20.38 -1.88 6.01
CA PHE A 617 -19.52 -0.74 5.72
C PHE A 617 -20.06 0.07 4.55
N TYR A 618 -19.68 1.35 4.52
CA TYR A 618 -20.08 2.33 3.54
C TYR A 618 -18.85 3.15 3.14
N TYR A 619 -18.57 3.37 1.86
CA TYR A 619 -17.60 4.37 1.43
C TYR A 619 -18.12 5.21 0.27
N ALA A 620 -17.66 6.46 0.20
CA ALA A 620 -17.98 7.35 -0.90
C ALA A 620 -17.01 7.14 -2.07
N ARG A 621 -17.55 7.09 -3.30
CA ARG A 621 -16.78 7.14 -4.55
C ARG A 621 -17.22 8.38 -5.33
N VAL A 622 -16.30 9.30 -5.60
CA VAL A 622 -16.53 10.47 -6.47
C VAL A 622 -16.00 10.14 -7.86
N VAL A 623 -16.71 10.56 -8.91
CA VAL A 623 -16.38 10.28 -10.31
C VAL A 623 -16.35 11.59 -11.10
N GLU A 624 -15.28 11.83 -11.84
CA GLU A 624 -15.19 12.92 -12.82
C GLU A 624 -15.84 12.54 -14.15
N ASN A 625 -16.27 13.56 -14.90
CA ASN A 625 -16.64 13.43 -16.30
C ASN A 625 -15.52 12.74 -17.11
N PRO A 626 -15.84 12.04 -18.21
CA PRO A 626 -14.84 11.48 -19.11
C PRO A 626 -13.80 12.51 -19.56
N SER A 627 -12.51 12.14 -19.47
CA SER A 627 -11.37 12.89 -20.02
C SER A 627 -10.48 11.97 -20.86
N CYS A 628 -9.53 12.50 -21.63
CA CYS A 628 -8.57 11.66 -22.36
C CYS A 628 -7.52 11.07 -21.42
N ARG A 629 -7.38 9.73 -21.47
CA ARG A 629 -6.27 8.98 -20.87
C ARG A 629 -4.95 9.40 -21.53
N TYR A 630 -3.80 9.29 -20.85
CA TYR A 630 -2.49 9.64 -21.43
C TYR A 630 -2.24 8.96 -22.77
N SER A 631 -2.76 7.74 -22.96
CA SER A 631 -2.60 6.97 -24.18
C SER A 631 -3.19 7.69 -25.39
N ALA A 632 -4.36 8.33 -25.25
CA ALA A 632 -4.95 9.15 -26.31
C ALA A 632 -4.12 10.42 -26.57
N TRP A 633 -3.78 11.18 -25.52
CA TRP A 633 -2.91 12.36 -25.64
C TRP A 633 -1.57 12.05 -26.36
N GLN A 634 -0.94 10.94 -25.98
CA GLN A 634 0.35 10.54 -26.53
C GLN A 634 0.23 9.94 -27.94
N CYS A 635 -0.85 9.22 -28.24
CA CYS A 635 -1.18 8.81 -29.61
C CYS A 635 -1.43 10.02 -30.54
N LEU A 636 -2.13 11.06 -30.07
CA LEU A 636 -2.31 12.30 -30.83
C LEU A 636 -0.97 13.02 -31.09
N SER A 637 -0.06 12.99 -30.11
CA SER A 637 1.29 13.59 -30.25
C SER A 637 2.20 12.91 -31.28
N LEU A 638 1.90 11.66 -31.68
CA LEU A 638 2.64 10.94 -32.71
C LEU A 638 2.13 11.30 -34.12
N PRO A 639 3.05 11.43 -35.11
CA PRO A 639 2.71 11.41 -36.53
C PRO A 639 1.85 10.19 -36.89
N GLU A 640 0.88 10.36 -37.78
CA GLU A 640 -0.14 9.32 -38.08
C GLU A 640 0.48 8.02 -38.60
N ASP A 641 1.55 8.12 -39.40
CA ASP A 641 2.34 7.00 -39.93
C ASP A 641 3.20 6.27 -38.87
N GLN A 642 3.33 6.85 -37.68
CA GLN A 642 4.15 6.35 -36.57
C GLN A 642 3.31 5.88 -35.36
N ARG A 643 1.97 6.00 -35.42
CA ARG A 643 1.07 5.55 -34.35
C ARG A 643 1.06 4.02 -34.25
N PRO A 644 1.40 3.41 -33.09
CA PRO A 644 1.27 1.96 -32.91
C PRO A 644 -0.21 1.55 -32.88
N ARG A 645 -0.48 0.26 -33.15
CA ARG A 645 -1.84 -0.31 -33.25
C ARG A 645 -2.73 -0.01 -32.04
N SER A 646 -2.14 0.13 -30.86
CA SER A 646 -2.77 0.55 -29.60
C SER A 646 -3.59 1.84 -29.72
N CYS A 647 -3.16 2.77 -30.57
CA CYS A 647 -3.86 4.03 -30.84
C CYS A 647 -5.19 3.84 -31.61
N THR A 648 -5.48 2.63 -32.06
CA THR A 648 -6.72 2.24 -32.76
C THR A 648 -7.29 0.91 -32.26
N ASP A 649 -6.75 0.33 -31.18
CA ASP A 649 -7.19 -0.93 -30.60
C ASP A 649 -8.29 -0.67 -29.57
N ALA A 650 -9.51 -1.15 -29.84
CA ALA A 650 -10.67 -0.93 -28.97
C ALA A 650 -10.54 -1.55 -27.56
N ARG A 651 -9.48 -2.32 -27.28
CA ARG A 651 -9.14 -2.85 -25.95
C ARG A 651 -8.23 -1.91 -25.14
N VAL A 652 -7.73 -0.85 -25.75
CA VAL A 652 -6.98 0.23 -25.09
C VAL A 652 -7.96 1.39 -24.83
N PRO A 653 -8.29 1.70 -23.57
CA PRO A 653 -9.10 2.88 -23.26
C PRO A 653 -8.44 4.15 -23.79
N GLN A 654 -9.22 4.96 -24.52
CA GLN A 654 -8.80 6.30 -24.96
C GLN A 654 -9.29 7.37 -23.99
N THR A 655 -10.42 7.12 -23.31
CA THR A 655 -10.94 7.93 -22.21
C THR A 655 -10.70 7.27 -20.86
N ILE A 656 -10.70 8.10 -19.81
CA ILE A 656 -10.67 7.72 -18.40
C ILE A 656 -11.77 8.49 -17.64
N GLN A 657 -12.30 7.92 -16.56
CA GLN A 657 -13.13 8.64 -15.58
C GLN A 657 -12.44 8.58 -14.22
N GLU A 658 -11.72 9.67 -13.94
CA GLU A 658 -10.95 9.89 -12.72
C GLU A 658 -11.84 9.93 -11.48
N ARG A 659 -11.28 9.65 -10.31
CA ARG A 659 -12.08 9.35 -9.11
C ARG A 659 -11.35 9.51 -7.79
N ALA A 660 -12.15 9.58 -6.73
CA ALA A 660 -11.72 9.51 -5.34
C ALA A 660 -12.50 8.44 -4.57
N TRP A 661 -11.84 7.74 -3.65
CA TRP A 661 -12.44 6.70 -2.79
C TRP A 661 -12.17 7.03 -1.31
N SER A 662 -13.21 7.33 -0.53
CA SER A 662 -13.04 7.57 0.90
C SER A 662 -12.61 6.31 1.64
N SER A 663 -11.93 6.45 2.78
CA SER A 663 -11.92 5.36 3.76
C SER A 663 -13.37 5.01 4.17
N PRO A 664 -13.67 3.75 4.54
CA PRO A 664 -15.02 3.37 4.90
C PRO A 664 -15.46 3.95 6.25
N ILE A 665 -16.77 4.00 6.45
CA ILE A 665 -17.43 4.09 7.76
C ILE A 665 -18.11 2.74 8.01
N TRP A 666 -17.96 2.20 9.21
CA TRP A 666 -18.54 0.91 9.60
C TRP A 666 -19.75 1.08 10.52
N TYR A 667 -20.73 0.19 10.39
CA TYR A 667 -21.77 -0.05 11.40
C TYR A 667 -21.52 -1.41 12.08
N THR A 668 -21.84 -1.51 13.37
CA THR A 668 -21.76 -2.75 14.16
C THR A 668 -22.91 -2.75 15.17
N PRO A 669 -23.75 -3.80 15.19
CA PRO A 669 -24.82 -3.98 16.20
C PRO A 669 -24.30 -4.10 17.64
#